data_AF-A0A7C5YAL6-F1
#
_entry.id   AF-A0A7C5YAL6-F1
#
_cell.length_a   1.000
_cell.length_b   1.000
_cell.length_c   1.000
_cell.angle_alpha   90.00
_cell.angle_beta   90.00
_cell.angle_gamma   90.00
#
_symmetry.space_group_name_H-M   'P 1'
#
loop_
_entity.id
_entity.type
_entity.pdbx_description
1 polymer ?
#
loop_
_entity_poly.entity_id
_entity_poly.type
_entity_poly.pdbx_seq_one_letter_code
_entity_poly.pdbx_strand_id
1 'polypeptide(L)'
;MTKKLIVALFLIFVVSVFSELSDVNFVTSTDQVTVVLSFTKAPKVLYYGKNENRTVHYFLIDDVIKNSAYLPVSSGTVEGVQIVPIDNQVNLFVYTLMPVNATYEVKSTKLYIRFPYSISSKRLTANFVNIKTDVFFKDLAEFFGLKIVLYDSAKNKNINFKANNSSLEEILRMTLSVSGLSYAYSTNQTMYIGSPEEVQKNFATYWQIYDGQVNADKLRQILGTGTYAGVSKDKSKLFVFGGLNEYKMLTEALTPPAKESWRYMSYDISDEEMKNIMSQISKVYNLPQDSYQVIEGQRKLALKNIVPKEVENTINQMIANAKQKQWVYLNYEISDTEVEQLMEKLKKIYSIRDYVVISATRRLAVLLDNPADLKQIEQALKTAKTIKAEEEAKKQALATQEEQKQTTGAQAAGGGGEGATTTAGAGGAAGGAVSPIQMPEPEIKYTFVDVLYAQRVANAMQILYPKSNPKVLNGRLYVASGYENFAENLAKDPMIGNPWKIIIEDVSEETVKSAAEYLGIEKENYDVKIINEKLIVTLFSSQEMYKKLLSFLDVLGNTSYVVKVDEEYLKKFNVTVLQRFSDGTKLITGRTKEIEKLKKAISEDITTYVVSQLPTDPAPEVFAKLTGCPVEINGGLMFFTVSKSRVEFLKAQIEEIRSSYSSNIIIVDDKFKPEEKDAVEKIYKVKIYNLDDKIIIYGALANEAAKVLENFAKDNNQVVELVQPVNENLSKMLKELFKVNVYNLGNVSYIVGNQKNVEEAKKYISSFVSVEVSSNAELSQVHIDYITKVYNVQIDYFANLKKARVQG
;
A
#
# COMPACT_ATOMS: atom_id res chain seq x y z
N MET A 1 -20.02 10.22 58.61
CA MET A 1 -18.97 9.65 57.73
C MET A 1 -19.59 9.43 56.37
N THR A 2 -18.99 9.97 55.31
CA THR A 2 -19.82 10.66 54.31
C THR A 2 -19.19 10.64 52.93
N LYS A 3 -19.90 10.13 51.91
CA LYS A 3 -19.69 10.16 50.44
C LYS A 3 -18.26 10.00 49.88
N LYS A 4 -17.28 10.78 50.32
CA LYS A 4 -15.84 10.66 50.00
C LYS A 4 -15.30 9.23 50.15
N LEU A 5 -15.75 8.46 51.14
CA LEU A 5 -15.32 7.06 51.31
C LEU A 5 -15.80 6.15 50.17
N ILE A 6 -17.04 6.34 49.70
CA ILE A 6 -17.60 5.59 48.57
C ILE A 6 -16.91 6.00 47.27
N VAL A 7 -16.67 7.31 47.08
CA VAL A 7 -15.89 7.82 45.93
C VAL A 7 -14.46 7.29 45.94
N ALA A 8 -13.82 7.15 47.11
CA ALA A 8 -12.50 6.54 47.23
C ALA A 8 -12.50 5.04 46.88
N LEU A 9 -13.49 4.26 47.35
CA LEU A 9 -13.64 2.86 46.92
C LEU A 9 -13.89 2.73 45.42
N PHE A 10 -14.67 3.64 44.82
CA PHE A 10 -14.95 3.62 43.39
C PHE A 10 -13.73 3.99 42.54
N LEU A 11 -12.91 4.95 43.00
CA LEU A 11 -11.63 5.30 42.36
C LEU A 11 -10.59 4.17 42.46
N ILE A 12 -10.58 3.41 43.56
CA ILE A 12 -9.72 2.22 43.71
C ILE A 12 -10.15 1.07 42.77
N PHE A 13 -11.40 1.07 42.29
CA PHE A 13 -11.89 0.08 41.32
C PHE A 13 -11.54 0.41 39.85
N VAL A 14 -10.89 1.54 39.57
CA VAL A 14 -10.38 1.90 38.22
C VAL A 14 -8.89 1.57 38.09
N VAL A 15 -8.44 0.48 38.69
CA VAL A 15 -7.15 -0.15 38.33
C VAL A 15 -7.37 -0.93 37.04
N SER A 16 -6.66 -0.53 35.98
CA SER A 16 -6.79 -1.00 34.59
C SER A 16 -7.20 -2.48 34.50
N VAL A 17 -8.38 -2.76 33.90
CA VAL A 17 -8.96 -4.12 33.84
C VAL A 17 -8.13 -5.04 32.94
N PHE A 18 -7.49 -4.47 31.91
CA PHE A 18 -6.60 -5.16 30.98
C PHE A 18 -5.45 -5.88 31.68
N SER A 19 -5.01 -6.98 31.08
CA SER A 19 -3.64 -7.48 31.26
C SER A 19 -2.69 -6.64 30.39
N GLU A 20 -1.40 -6.70 30.71
CA GLU A 20 -0.32 -6.16 29.89
C GLU A 20 0.89 -7.09 30.02
N LEU A 21 1.46 -7.53 28.90
CA LEU A 21 2.72 -8.26 28.84
C LEU A 21 3.87 -7.39 29.35
N SER A 22 4.64 -7.90 30.31
CA SER A 22 5.71 -7.15 30.99
C SER A 22 7.14 -7.64 30.67
N ASP A 23 7.31 -8.91 30.29
CA ASP A 23 8.61 -9.50 29.95
C ASP A 23 8.44 -10.74 29.05
N VAL A 24 9.39 -10.97 28.14
CA VAL A 24 9.51 -12.20 27.35
C VAL A 24 10.94 -12.66 27.33
N ASN A 25 11.15 -13.90 27.75
CA ASN A 25 12.45 -14.49 28.02
C ASN A 25 12.46 -15.96 27.57
N PHE A 26 13.61 -16.62 27.62
CA PHE A 26 13.70 -18.07 27.39
C PHE A 26 14.66 -18.75 28.36
N VAL A 27 14.38 -20.02 28.66
CA VAL A 27 15.21 -20.88 29.51
C VAL A 27 15.52 -22.15 28.74
N THR A 28 16.81 -22.38 28.49
CA THR A 28 17.31 -23.58 27.84
C THR A 28 17.77 -24.60 28.88
N SER A 29 17.44 -25.87 28.66
CA SER A 29 17.89 -27.04 29.44
C SER A 29 18.42 -28.12 28.48
N THR A 30 18.89 -29.25 29.00
CA THR A 30 19.38 -30.38 28.18
C THR A 30 18.33 -30.95 27.22
N ASP A 31 17.07 -30.91 27.65
CA ASP A 31 15.98 -31.69 27.03
C ASP A 31 14.94 -30.79 26.34
N GLN A 32 14.83 -29.53 26.77
CA GLN A 32 13.84 -28.58 26.27
C GLN A 32 14.33 -27.12 26.28
N VAL A 33 13.76 -26.31 25.38
CA VAL A 33 13.82 -24.86 25.37
C VAL A 33 12.43 -24.34 25.75
N THR A 34 12.37 -23.49 26.78
CA THR A 34 11.10 -22.94 27.30
C THR A 34 11.06 -21.44 27.07
N VAL A 35 10.20 -20.96 26.19
CA VAL A 35 9.84 -19.54 26.10
C VAL A 35 8.93 -19.22 27.29
N VAL A 36 9.21 -18.12 27.98
CA VAL A 36 8.47 -17.66 29.16
C VAL A 36 7.99 -16.25 28.92
N LEU A 37 6.68 -16.05 28.93
CA LEU A 37 6.05 -14.73 28.87
C LEU A 37 5.50 -14.39 30.25
N SER A 38 5.89 -13.22 30.76
CA SER A 38 5.46 -12.68 32.05
C SER A 38 4.46 -11.54 31.80
N PHE A 39 3.35 -11.55 32.53
CA PHE A 39 2.26 -10.59 32.40
C PHE A 39 1.95 -9.93 33.75
N THR A 40 1.16 -8.85 33.74
CA THR A 40 0.63 -8.23 34.97
C THR A 40 -0.49 -9.04 35.65
N LYS A 41 -1.18 -9.91 34.89
CA LYS A 41 -2.27 -10.80 35.35
C LYS A 41 -2.12 -12.19 34.74
N ALA A 42 -3.02 -13.13 35.07
CA ALA A 42 -3.01 -14.45 34.44
C ALA A 42 -3.43 -14.34 32.95
N PRO A 43 -2.55 -14.68 31.98
CA PRO A 43 -2.87 -14.58 30.56
C PRO A 43 -3.86 -15.69 30.14
N LYS A 44 -4.75 -15.37 29.20
CA LYS A 44 -5.67 -16.34 28.59
C LYS A 44 -5.30 -16.56 27.13
N VAL A 45 -4.79 -17.75 26.82
CA VAL A 45 -4.55 -18.18 25.44
C VAL A 45 -5.92 -18.47 24.80
N LEU A 46 -6.29 -17.65 23.81
CA LEU A 46 -7.53 -17.77 23.04
C LEU A 46 -7.40 -18.83 21.93
N TYR A 47 -6.21 -18.95 21.36
CA TYR A 47 -5.92 -19.89 20.29
C TYR A 47 -4.45 -20.30 20.31
N TYR A 48 -4.16 -21.56 19.97
CA TYR A 48 -2.82 -22.05 19.62
C TYR A 48 -2.90 -22.84 18.33
N GLY A 49 -2.00 -22.56 17.39
CA GLY A 49 -1.83 -23.30 16.16
C GLY A 49 -0.38 -23.35 15.71
N LYS A 50 -0.18 -24.00 14.57
CA LYS A 50 1.10 -24.09 13.87
C LYS A 50 0.86 -24.23 12.37
N ASN A 51 1.86 -23.92 11.57
CA ASN A 51 1.83 -24.14 10.12
C ASN A 51 1.97 -25.62 9.73
N GLU A 52 1.72 -25.96 8.47
CA GLU A 52 1.69 -27.34 7.98
C GLU A 52 3.03 -28.08 8.15
N ASN A 53 4.14 -27.37 7.88
CA ASN A 53 5.50 -27.88 8.05
C ASN A 53 5.97 -27.86 9.53
N ARG A 54 5.22 -27.24 10.44
CA ARG A 54 5.47 -27.16 11.90
C ARG A 54 6.76 -26.42 12.32
N THR A 55 7.20 -25.43 11.57
CA THR A 55 8.31 -24.52 11.92
C THR A 55 7.86 -23.18 12.51
N VAL A 56 6.57 -22.84 12.41
CA VAL A 56 5.99 -21.61 12.95
C VAL A 56 4.82 -21.97 13.84
N HIS A 57 4.96 -21.69 15.14
CA HIS A 57 3.91 -21.84 16.15
C HIS A 57 3.32 -20.46 16.46
N TYR A 58 2.01 -20.35 16.52
CA TYR A 58 1.33 -19.07 16.77
C TYR A 58 0.26 -19.18 17.86
N PHE A 59 0.23 -18.18 18.74
CA PHE A 59 -0.64 -18.11 19.90
C PHE A 59 -1.35 -16.75 19.92
N LEU A 60 -2.67 -16.76 20.04
CA LEU A 60 -3.47 -15.56 20.27
C LEU A 60 -3.79 -15.46 21.76
N ILE A 61 -3.53 -14.32 22.38
CA ILE A 61 -3.63 -14.11 23.82
C ILE A 61 -4.54 -12.90 24.09
N ASP A 62 -5.44 -13.04 25.07
CA ASP A 62 -6.41 -12.05 25.55
C ASP A 62 -5.71 -10.96 26.39
N ASP A 63 -4.87 -10.14 25.74
CA ASP A 63 -3.88 -9.25 26.37
C ASP A 63 -3.56 -8.02 25.51
N VAL A 64 -3.08 -6.92 26.10
CA VAL A 64 -2.79 -5.66 25.40
C VAL A 64 -1.30 -5.33 25.41
N ILE A 65 -0.72 -5.11 24.23
CA ILE A 65 0.60 -4.48 24.07
C ILE A 65 0.53 -3.30 23.10
N LYS A 66 1.47 -2.37 23.25
CA LYS A 66 1.51 -1.12 22.45
C LYS A 66 2.41 -1.22 21.21
N ASN A 67 3.45 -2.04 21.27
CA ASN A 67 4.48 -2.19 20.24
C ASN A 67 4.66 -3.67 19.86
N SER A 68 5.14 -3.95 18.66
CA SER A 68 5.70 -5.26 18.31
C SER A 68 7.11 -5.43 18.90
N ALA A 69 7.55 -6.68 19.02
CA ALA A 69 8.89 -7.03 19.50
C ALA A 69 9.43 -8.29 18.83
N TYR A 70 10.75 -8.46 18.80
CA TYR A 70 11.43 -9.67 18.32
C TYR A 70 12.59 -10.03 19.25
N LEU A 71 12.64 -11.28 19.69
CA LEU A 71 13.68 -11.86 20.54
C LEU A 71 14.37 -13.00 19.76
N PRO A 72 15.64 -12.85 19.36
CA PRO A 72 16.43 -13.98 18.86
C PRO A 72 16.70 -14.98 19.99
N VAL A 73 16.64 -16.28 19.67
CA VAL A 73 16.83 -17.38 20.63
C VAL A 73 17.94 -18.32 20.16
N SER A 74 17.90 -18.75 18.90
CA SER A 74 18.87 -19.64 18.22
C SER A 74 19.43 -20.77 19.11
N SER A 75 18.55 -21.43 19.88
CA SER A 75 18.89 -22.37 20.93
C SER A 75 17.99 -23.60 20.84
N GLY A 76 18.57 -24.81 20.96
CA GLY A 76 17.83 -26.07 20.74
C GLY A 76 17.10 -26.06 19.40
N THR A 77 15.79 -26.31 19.39
CA THR A 77 14.96 -26.21 18.18
C THR A 77 14.44 -24.80 17.87
N VAL A 78 14.55 -23.82 18.78
CA VAL A 78 13.92 -22.49 18.65
C VAL A 78 14.89 -21.47 18.04
N GLU A 79 14.47 -20.79 16.97
CA GLU A 79 15.22 -19.71 16.33
C GLU A 79 14.92 -18.34 16.95
N GLY A 80 13.65 -18.03 17.19
CA GLY A 80 13.25 -16.71 17.67
C GLY A 80 11.78 -16.62 18.03
N VAL A 81 11.42 -15.52 18.69
CA VAL A 81 10.08 -15.22 19.17
C VAL A 81 9.69 -13.82 18.69
N GLN A 82 8.54 -13.67 18.06
CA GLN A 82 8.01 -12.39 17.59
C GLN A 82 6.65 -12.11 18.21
N ILE A 83 6.39 -10.85 18.52
CA ILE A 83 5.19 -10.39 19.23
C ILE A 83 4.55 -9.27 18.42
N VAL A 84 3.24 -9.36 18.19
CA VAL A 84 2.47 -8.45 17.32
C VAL A 84 1.17 -8.03 18.03
N PRO A 85 0.90 -6.73 18.23
CA PRO A 85 -0.41 -6.25 18.67
C PRO A 85 -1.44 -6.34 17.56
N ILE A 86 -2.64 -6.87 17.86
CA ILE A 86 -3.82 -6.82 16.99
C ILE A 86 -5.04 -6.51 17.86
N ASP A 87 -5.63 -5.31 17.71
CA ASP A 87 -6.90 -4.87 18.31
C ASP A 87 -7.24 -5.47 19.70
N ASN A 88 -6.48 -5.05 20.71
CA ASN A 88 -6.56 -5.48 22.12
C ASN A 88 -6.25 -6.97 22.38
N GLN A 89 -5.54 -7.63 21.48
CA GLN A 89 -5.00 -8.98 21.62
C GLN A 89 -3.51 -9.02 21.26
N VAL A 90 -2.79 -9.99 21.82
CA VAL A 90 -1.39 -10.29 21.49
C VAL A 90 -1.32 -11.51 20.60
N ASN A 91 -0.73 -11.35 19.41
CA ASN A 91 -0.32 -12.44 18.56
C ASN A 91 1.17 -12.73 18.82
N LEU A 92 1.46 -13.93 19.32
CA LEU A 92 2.81 -14.42 19.60
C LEU A 92 3.18 -15.49 18.56
N PHE A 93 4.32 -15.32 17.90
CA PHE A 93 4.91 -16.29 16.99
C PHE A 93 6.20 -16.84 17.59
N VAL A 94 6.41 -18.15 17.48
CA VAL A 94 7.68 -18.81 17.82
C VAL A 94 8.15 -19.60 16.59
N TYR A 95 9.35 -19.28 16.14
CA TYR A 95 9.99 -19.86 14.97
C TYR A 95 10.95 -20.97 15.41
N THR A 96 10.95 -22.10 14.70
CA THR A 96 11.81 -23.24 14.99
C THR A 96 12.59 -23.69 13.74
N LEU A 97 13.83 -24.13 13.95
CA LEU A 97 14.73 -24.58 12.88
C LEU A 97 14.26 -25.90 12.25
N MET A 98 13.63 -26.75 13.06
CA MET A 98 13.09 -28.05 12.67
C MET A 98 11.57 -28.11 12.91
N PRO A 99 10.83 -28.95 12.15
CA PRO A 99 9.44 -29.31 12.42
C PRO A 99 9.23 -29.91 13.82
N VAL A 100 8.48 -29.24 14.70
CA VAL A 100 8.28 -29.68 16.09
C VAL A 100 6.84 -29.56 16.59
N ASN A 101 6.60 -29.91 17.85
CA ASN A 101 5.37 -29.65 18.56
C ASN A 101 5.70 -28.86 19.84
N ALA A 102 5.13 -27.67 19.99
CA ALA A 102 5.11 -26.98 21.26
C ALA A 102 4.07 -27.62 22.19
N THR A 103 4.39 -27.68 23.48
CA THR A 103 3.38 -27.76 24.57
C THR A 103 3.35 -26.42 25.29
N TYR A 104 2.23 -26.06 25.93
CA TYR A 104 2.16 -24.81 26.69
C TYR A 104 1.36 -24.96 27.99
N GLU A 105 1.61 -24.07 28.94
CA GLU A 105 1.02 -24.09 30.28
C GLU A 105 0.98 -22.67 30.85
N VAL A 106 -0.15 -22.25 31.44
CA VAL A 106 -0.25 -21.00 32.20
C VAL A 106 -0.14 -21.31 33.70
N LYS A 107 0.78 -20.66 34.40
CA LYS A 107 0.86 -20.67 35.88
C LYS A 107 0.89 -19.25 36.42
N SER A 108 -0.10 -18.89 37.22
CA SER A 108 -0.25 -17.52 37.72
C SER A 108 -0.14 -16.52 36.57
N THR A 109 0.69 -15.48 36.67
CA THR A 109 0.90 -14.45 35.63
C THR A 109 1.90 -14.83 34.54
N LYS A 110 2.22 -16.12 34.34
CA LYS A 110 3.19 -16.56 33.34
C LYS A 110 2.67 -17.64 32.40
N LEU A 111 2.94 -17.48 31.10
CA LEU A 111 2.76 -18.50 30.06
C LEU A 111 4.12 -19.12 29.75
N TYR A 112 4.19 -20.44 29.86
CA TYR A 112 5.36 -21.25 29.51
C TYR A 112 5.06 -22.01 28.22
N ILE A 113 5.93 -21.93 27.23
CA ILE A 113 5.81 -22.64 25.95
C ILE A 113 7.09 -23.46 25.75
N ARG A 114 6.96 -24.78 25.69
CA ARG A 114 8.06 -25.75 25.74
C ARG A 114 8.23 -26.46 24.41
N PHE A 115 9.47 -26.47 23.92
CA PHE A 115 9.92 -27.15 22.73
C PHE A 115 11.03 -28.15 23.09
N PRO A 116 11.15 -29.31 22.43
CA PRO A 116 12.27 -30.21 22.66
C PRO A 116 13.59 -29.55 22.26
N TYR A 117 14.70 -29.87 22.96
CA TYR A 117 16.01 -29.31 22.62
C TYR A 117 16.47 -29.76 21.22
N SER A 118 16.16 -31.01 20.86
CA SER A 118 16.42 -31.58 19.53
C SER A 118 15.27 -32.48 19.09
N ILE A 119 15.07 -32.61 17.78
CA ILE A 119 14.16 -33.62 17.23
C ILE A 119 14.74 -35.05 17.29
N SER A 120 16.03 -35.20 17.62
CA SER A 120 16.70 -36.49 17.72
C SER A 120 17.46 -36.63 19.03
N SER A 121 17.45 -37.84 19.60
CA SER A 121 18.35 -38.20 20.71
C SER A 121 19.78 -38.46 20.24
N LYS A 122 20.02 -38.61 18.93
CA LYS A 122 21.36 -38.78 18.36
C LYS A 122 22.20 -37.51 18.56
N ARG A 123 23.46 -37.69 18.96
CA ARG A 123 24.47 -36.63 19.06
C ARG A 123 25.66 -36.96 18.17
N LEU A 124 26.35 -35.94 17.66
CA LEU A 124 27.48 -36.10 16.76
C LEU A 124 28.77 -35.50 17.34
N THR A 125 29.86 -36.27 17.26
CA THR A 125 31.22 -35.80 17.48
C THR A 125 32.01 -36.11 16.21
N ALA A 126 32.37 -35.08 15.45
CA ALA A 126 32.98 -35.20 14.13
C ALA A 126 33.82 -33.96 13.81
N ASN A 127 34.87 -34.13 13.00
CA ASN A 127 35.69 -33.02 12.52
C ASN A 127 35.57 -32.95 10.99
N PHE A 128 34.80 -32.00 10.49
CA PHE A 128 34.58 -31.79 9.07
C PHE A 128 35.66 -30.85 8.53
N VAL A 129 36.46 -31.36 7.60
CA VAL A 129 37.56 -30.62 6.94
C VAL A 129 37.39 -30.75 5.44
N ASN A 130 37.18 -29.63 4.76
CA ASN A 130 37.03 -29.50 3.32
C ASN A 130 35.98 -30.45 2.68
N ILE A 131 34.98 -30.90 3.44
CA ILE A 131 33.90 -31.74 2.93
C ILE A 131 32.96 -30.89 2.06
N LYS A 132 32.41 -31.49 1.01
CA LYS A 132 31.40 -30.85 0.15
C LYS A 132 30.04 -30.83 0.83
N THR A 133 29.31 -29.73 0.70
CA THR A 133 27.95 -29.57 1.23
C THR A 133 26.98 -30.64 0.74
N ASP A 134 27.08 -31.07 -0.52
CA ASP A 134 26.24 -32.12 -1.11
C ASP A 134 26.47 -33.49 -0.46
N VAL A 135 27.73 -33.90 -0.27
CA VAL A 135 28.08 -35.10 0.52
C VAL A 135 27.62 -34.94 1.97
N PHE A 136 27.96 -33.84 2.62
CA PHE A 136 27.62 -33.60 4.02
C PHE A 136 26.12 -33.65 4.30
N PHE A 137 25.29 -32.96 3.52
CA PHE A 137 23.85 -32.92 3.76
C PHE A 137 23.17 -34.26 3.41
N LYS A 138 23.72 -35.02 2.45
CA LYS A 138 23.27 -36.41 2.20
C LYS A 138 23.56 -37.28 3.42
N ASP A 139 24.80 -37.28 3.92
CA ASP A 139 25.22 -38.10 5.06
C ASP A 139 24.47 -37.68 6.35
N LEU A 140 24.22 -36.38 6.53
CA LEU A 140 23.40 -35.84 7.61
C LEU A 140 21.93 -36.30 7.51
N ALA A 141 21.35 -36.28 6.30
CA ALA A 141 19.99 -36.74 6.06
C ALA A 141 19.84 -38.25 6.32
N GLU A 142 20.81 -39.06 5.89
CA GLU A 142 20.84 -40.50 6.15
C GLU A 142 21.01 -40.79 7.66
N PHE A 143 21.95 -40.12 8.33
CA PHE A 143 22.22 -40.34 9.75
C PHE A 143 21.06 -39.91 10.66
N PHE A 144 20.41 -38.76 10.39
CA PHE A 144 19.31 -38.25 11.22
C PHE A 144 17.91 -38.63 10.72
N GLY A 145 17.75 -39.24 9.55
CA GLY A 145 16.47 -39.64 8.97
C GLY A 145 15.66 -38.48 8.38
N LEU A 146 16.35 -37.50 7.78
CA LEU A 146 15.76 -36.24 7.30
C LEU A 146 15.43 -36.31 5.81
N LYS A 147 14.41 -35.55 5.40
CA LYS A 147 14.15 -35.26 3.99
C LYS A 147 14.85 -33.95 3.63
N ILE A 148 15.97 -34.02 2.92
CA ILE A 148 16.70 -32.83 2.45
C ILE A 148 16.73 -32.84 0.92
N VAL A 149 16.49 -31.68 0.31
CA VAL A 149 16.68 -31.40 -1.11
C VAL A 149 17.66 -30.24 -1.24
N LEU A 150 18.67 -30.40 -2.09
CA LEU A 150 19.69 -29.37 -2.34
C LEU A 150 19.48 -28.77 -3.72
N TYR A 151 19.25 -27.46 -3.77
CA TYR A 151 19.35 -26.70 -5.01
C TYR A 151 20.81 -26.64 -5.49
N ASP A 152 21.03 -26.29 -6.76
CA ASP A 152 22.39 -26.30 -7.34
C ASP A 152 23.33 -25.28 -6.67
N SER A 153 22.82 -24.14 -6.19
CA SER A 153 23.61 -23.17 -5.41
C SER A 153 24.10 -23.68 -4.04
N ALA A 154 23.52 -24.76 -3.53
CA ALA A 154 23.95 -25.42 -2.29
C ALA A 154 25.02 -26.49 -2.49
N LYS A 155 25.32 -26.90 -3.73
CA LYS A 155 26.28 -27.98 -4.03
C LYS A 155 27.72 -27.44 -4.09
N ASN A 156 28.70 -28.32 -3.97
CA ASN A 156 30.14 -28.07 -4.13
C ASN A 156 30.78 -27.04 -3.20
N LYS A 157 30.07 -26.40 -2.27
CA LYS A 157 30.67 -25.52 -1.24
C LYS A 157 31.49 -26.37 -0.25
N ASN A 158 32.64 -25.85 0.18
CA ASN A 158 33.48 -26.49 1.19
C ASN A 158 33.06 -26.01 2.59
N ILE A 159 32.88 -26.92 3.54
CA ILE A 159 32.64 -26.58 4.96
C ILE A 159 33.74 -27.13 5.87
N ASN A 160 34.06 -26.36 6.90
CA ASN A 160 35.10 -26.66 7.88
C ASN A 160 34.60 -26.32 9.29
N PHE A 161 34.28 -27.33 10.11
CA PHE A 161 33.89 -27.15 11.51
C PHE A 161 34.03 -28.45 12.31
N LYS A 162 34.04 -28.33 13.65
CA LYS A 162 34.12 -29.46 14.57
C LYS A 162 32.86 -29.54 15.43
N ALA A 163 32.09 -30.62 15.25
CA ALA A 163 30.99 -31.00 16.14
C ALA A 163 31.53 -31.78 17.35
N ASN A 164 30.95 -31.57 18.53
CA ASN A 164 31.37 -32.26 19.77
C ASN A 164 30.15 -32.50 20.67
N ASN A 165 29.66 -33.75 20.68
CA ASN A 165 28.39 -34.15 21.32
C ASN A 165 27.17 -33.31 20.86
N SER A 166 27.23 -32.81 19.63
CA SER A 166 26.31 -31.77 19.14
C SER A 166 24.95 -32.32 18.73
N SER A 167 23.88 -31.54 18.91
CA SER A 167 22.54 -31.84 18.36
C SER A 167 22.47 -31.59 16.85
N LEU A 168 21.45 -32.14 16.18
CA LEU A 168 21.17 -31.86 14.78
C LEU A 168 21.05 -30.35 14.50
N GLU A 169 20.36 -29.62 15.37
CA GLU A 169 20.07 -28.20 15.24
C GLU A 169 21.33 -27.34 15.41
N GLU A 170 22.22 -27.72 16.32
CA GLU A 170 23.56 -27.12 16.43
C GLU A 170 24.38 -27.35 15.15
N ILE A 171 24.37 -28.59 14.63
CA ILE A 171 25.08 -28.98 13.41
C ILE A 171 24.54 -28.22 12.19
N LEU A 172 23.22 -28.11 12.04
CA LEU A 172 22.59 -27.35 10.98
C LEU A 172 22.93 -25.86 11.06
N ARG A 173 22.87 -25.23 12.25
CA ARG A 173 23.28 -23.82 12.40
C ARG A 173 24.74 -23.61 12.01
N MET A 174 25.65 -24.48 12.47
CA MET A 174 27.07 -24.41 12.09
C MET A 174 27.25 -24.54 10.58
N THR A 175 26.62 -25.52 9.92
CA THR A 175 26.75 -25.69 8.47
C THR A 175 26.14 -24.54 7.68
N LEU A 176 24.93 -24.09 8.00
CA LEU A 176 24.26 -22.98 7.30
C LEU A 176 25.07 -21.68 7.43
N SER A 177 25.59 -21.40 8.63
CA SER A 177 26.46 -20.25 8.91
C SER A 177 27.78 -20.30 8.14
N VAL A 178 28.50 -21.44 8.19
CA VAL A 178 29.82 -21.60 7.54
C VAL A 178 29.71 -21.63 6.00
N SER A 179 28.60 -22.13 5.45
CA SER A 179 28.39 -22.24 4.00
C SER A 179 27.71 -21.02 3.37
N GLY A 180 27.15 -20.10 4.17
CA GLY A 180 26.30 -19.02 3.66
C GLY A 180 25.12 -19.57 2.85
N LEU A 181 24.36 -20.49 3.46
CA LEU A 181 23.17 -21.10 2.86
C LEU A 181 21.93 -20.80 3.70
N SER A 182 20.83 -20.56 3.00
CA SER A 182 19.49 -20.48 3.57
C SER A 182 18.75 -21.80 3.41
N TYR A 183 17.67 -21.95 4.15
CA TYR A 183 16.77 -23.09 4.06
C TYR A 183 15.31 -22.65 3.99
N ALA A 184 14.48 -23.51 3.41
CA ALA A 184 13.02 -23.44 3.49
C ALA A 184 12.46 -24.84 3.76
N TYR A 185 11.22 -24.92 4.23
CA TYR A 185 10.48 -26.18 4.30
C TYR A 185 9.35 -26.23 3.28
N SER A 186 8.77 -27.41 3.08
CA SER A 186 7.50 -27.60 2.38
C SER A 186 6.46 -28.30 3.27
N THR A 187 5.21 -28.39 2.82
CA THR A 187 4.09 -29.03 3.53
C THR A 187 4.42 -30.43 4.07
N ASN A 188 5.20 -31.21 3.31
CA ASN A 188 5.56 -32.60 3.63
C ASN A 188 6.81 -32.75 4.53
N GLN A 189 7.26 -31.64 5.12
CA GLN A 189 8.41 -31.51 6.02
C GLN A 189 9.77 -31.82 5.37
N THR A 190 9.88 -31.65 4.05
CA THR A 190 11.17 -31.65 3.35
C THR A 190 11.86 -30.30 3.52
N MET A 191 13.14 -30.33 3.89
CA MET A 191 14.03 -29.17 4.00
C MET A 191 14.71 -28.93 2.65
N TYR A 192 14.49 -27.77 2.06
CA TYR A 192 15.16 -27.31 0.84
C TYR A 192 16.30 -26.37 1.25
N ILE A 193 17.48 -26.54 0.67
CA ILE A 193 18.68 -25.75 1.01
C ILE A 193 19.28 -25.15 -0.26
N GLY A 194 19.60 -23.86 -0.22
CA GLY A 194 20.07 -23.06 -1.36
C GLY A 194 20.77 -21.78 -0.89
N SER A 195 21.18 -20.92 -1.83
CA SER A 195 21.58 -19.56 -1.49
C SER A 195 20.37 -18.75 -0.96
N PRO A 196 20.60 -17.65 -0.22
CA PRO A 196 19.51 -16.77 0.23
C PRO A 196 18.62 -16.30 -0.93
N GLU A 197 19.21 -15.97 -2.07
CA GLU A 197 18.51 -15.46 -3.25
C GLU A 197 17.66 -16.53 -3.93
N GLU A 198 18.14 -17.78 -4.00
CA GLU A 198 17.39 -18.89 -4.58
C GLU A 198 16.23 -19.33 -3.66
N VAL A 199 16.46 -19.35 -2.34
CA VAL A 199 15.40 -19.63 -1.36
C VAL A 199 14.34 -18.51 -1.37
N GLN A 200 14.77 -17.24 -1.41
CA GLN A 200 13.86 -16.09 -1.50
C GLN A 200 13.10 -16.06 -2.83
N LYS A 201 13.73 -16.40 -3.96
CA LYS A 201 13.07 -16.53 -5.26
C LYS A 201 12.00 -17.63 -5.25
N ASN A 202 12.32 -18.80 -4.72
CA ASN A 202 11.37 -19.91 -4.62
C ASN A 202 10.21 -19.58 -3.66
N PHE A 203 10.47 -18.82 -2.59
CA PHE A 203 9.43 -18.24 -1.74
C PHE A 203 8.57 -17.23 -2.52
N ALA A 204 9.18 -16.31 -3.27
CA ALA A 204 8.46 -15.36 -4.11
C ALA A 204 7.55 -16.06 -5.13
N THR A 205 8.03 -17.15 -5.76
CA THR A 205 7.22 -18.00 -6.65
C THR A 205 6.06 -18.67 -5.91
N TYR A 206 6.29 -19.24 -4.71
CA TYR A 206 5.22 -19.83 -3.90
C TYR A 206 4.13 -18.80 -3.55
N TRP A 207 4.53 -17.56 -3.25
CA TRP A 207 3.65 -16.45 -2.89
C TRP A 207 3.16 -15.59 -4.06
N GLN A 208 3.47 -15.97 -5.30
CA GLN A 208 3.05 -15.24 -6.51
C GLN A 208 3.57 -13.78 -6.56
N ILE A 209 4.75 -13.53 -6.00
CA ILE A 209 5.48 -12.24 -6.04
C ILE A 209 6.34 -12.23 -7.32
N TYR A 210 5.79 -11.68 -8.40
CA TYR A 210 6.34 -11.84 -9.76
C TYR A 210 7.65 -11.11 -10.06
N ASP A 211 8.03 -10.09 -9.27
CA ASP A 211 9.33 -9.41 -9.42
C ASP A 211 10.44 -10.01 -8.53
N GLY A 212 10.17 -11.12 -7.84
CA GLY A 212 11.12 -11.83 -6.98
C GLY A 212 11.47 -11.12 -5.67
N GLN A 213 11.19 -9.82 -5.54
CA GLN A 213 11.58 -9.03 -4.36
C GLN A 213 10.51 -9.11 -3.27
N VAL A 214 10.65 -10.09 -2.39
CA VAL A 214 9.79 -10.28 -1.20
C VAL A 214 9.99 -9.11 -0.22
N ASN A 215 8.90 -8.45 0.17
CA ASN A 215 8.87 -7.52 1.29
C ASN A 215 7.48 -7.53 1.98
N ALA A 216 7.40 -6.93 3.17
CA ALA A 216 6.20 -6.94 4.00
C ALA A 216 4.99 -6.27 3.32
N ASP A 217 5.18 -5.20 2.54
CA ASP A 217 4.07 -4.47 1.91
C ASP A 217 3.47 -5.19 0.71
N LYS A 218 4.29 -5.86 -0.12
CA LYS A 218 3.81 -6.74 -1.20
C LYS A 218 3.08 -7.95 -0.64
N LEU A 219 3.63 -8.57 0.41
CA LEU A 219 2.94 -9.65 1.12
C LEU A 219 1.61 -9.15 1.70
N ARG A 220 1.55 -7.95 2.28
CA ARG A 220 0.31 -7.33 2.78
C ARG A 220 -0.71 -7.06 1.67
N GLN A 221 -0.28 -6.69 0.47
CA GLN A 221 -1.15 -6.54 -0.71
C GLN A 221 -1.73 -7.90 -1.16
N ILE A 222 -0.91 -8.95 -1.20
CA ILE A 222 -1.31 -10.31 -1.63
C ILE A 222 -2.23 -10.98 -0.60
N LEU A 223 -1.96 -10.78 0.69
CA LEU A 223 -2.75 -11.30 1.80
C LEU A 223 -4.10 -10.56 1.95
N GLY A 224 -4.10 -9.25 1.66
CA GLY A 224 -5.27 -8.38 1.73
C GLY A 224 -5.75 -8.08 3.16
N THR A 225 -6.72 -7.15 3.28
CA THR A 225 -7.31 -6.80 4.60
C THR A 225 -8.23 -7.87 5.18
N GLY A 226 -8.49 -8.96 4.43
CA GLY A 226 -9.32 -10.09 4.87
C GLY A 226 -8.60 -11.09 5.80
N THR A 227 -7.27 -11.23 5.73
CA THR A 227 -6.50 -12.22 6.55
C THR A 227 -6.65 -12.05 8.06
N TYR A 228 -7.03 -10.85 8.47
CA TYR A 228 -7.14 -10.41 9.86
C TYR A 228 -8.39 -10.96 10.57
N ALA A 229 -9.41 -11.41 9.82
CA ALA A 229 -10.69 -11.84 10.38
C ALA A 229 -10.76 -13.35 10.65
N GLY A 230 -11.00 -13.72 11.92
CA GLY A 230 -11.61 -14.99 12.30
C GLY A 230 -10.76 -16.26 12.25
N VAL A 231 -11.42 -17.38 12.58
CA VAL A 231 -10.85 -18.74 12.66
C VAL A 231 -11.16 -19.47 11.35
N SER A 232 -10.27 -19.35 10.36
CA SER A 232 -10.35 -20.08 9.09
C SER A 232 -9.31 -21.19 9.01
N LYS A 233 -9.70 -22.33 8.42
CA LYS A 233 -8.80 -23.47 8.15
C LYS A 233 -7.66 -23.10 7.19
N ASP A 234 -7.80 -22.03 6.40
CA ASP A 234 -6.80 -21.63 5.41
C ASP A 234 -5.53 -20.98 5.99
N LYS A 235 -5.49 -20.73 7.31
CA LYS A 235 -4.27 -20.28 8.01
C LYS A 235 -3.13 -21.32 8.01
N SER A 236 -3.39 -22.54 7.51
CA SER A 236 -2.37 -23.58 7.30
C SER A 236 -1.47 -23.27 6.09
N LYS A 237 -2.04 -22.74 5.00
CA LYS A 237 -1.33 -22.33 3.77
C LYS A 237 -0.37 -21.16 4.01
N LEU A 238 -0.67 -20.29 4.98
CA LEU A 238 -0.02 -19.00 5.19
C LEU A 238 1.49 -19.03 5.53
N PHE A 239 2.09 -20.20 5.75
CA PHE A 239 3.50 -20.32 6.16
C PHE A 239 4.15 -21.62 5.68
N VAL A 240 3.73 -22.12 4.51
CA VAL A 240 4.18 -23.43 3.98
C VAL A 240 5.65 -23.46 3.59
N PHE A 241 6.18 -22.33 3.08
CA PHE A 241 7.54 -22.19 2.54
C PHE A 241 8.28 -21.00 3.18
N GLY A 242 9.62 -20.98 3.06
CA GLY A 242 10.49 -19.93 3.62
C GLY A 242 11.28 -20.38 4.85
N GLY A 243 12.23 -19.54 5.29
CA GLY A 243 12.98 -19.67 6.53
C GLY A 243 12.72 -18.49 7.48
N LEU A 244 13.63 -18.24 8.43
CA LEU A 244 13.44 -17.26 9.51
C LEU A 244 13.18 -15.82 9.00
N ASN A 245 13.88 -15.40 7.94
CA ASN A 245 13.72 -14.06 7.36
C ASN A 245 12.36 -13.90 6.69
N GLU A 246 11.93 -14.90 5.92
CA GLU A 246 10.68 -14.89 5.20
C GLU A 246 9.48 -14.99 6.16
N TYR A 247 9.61 -15.77 7.25
CA TYR A 247 8.61 -15.81 8.32
C TYR A 247 8.52 -14.47 9.06
N LYS A 248 9.64 -13.77 9.30
CA LYS A 248 9.63 -12.41 9.85
C LYS A 248 8.93 -11.42 8.89
N MET A 249 9.22 -11.47 7.59
CA MET A 249 8.54 -10.65 6.58
C MET A 249 7.03 -10.92 6.49
N LEU A 250 6.60 -12.19 6.58
CA LEU A 250 5.18 -12.56 6.66
C LEU A 250 4.52 -12.00 7.92
N THR A 251 5.18 -12.10 9.08
CA THR A 251 4.64 -11.58 10.34
C THR A 251 4.63 -10.04 10.38
N GLU A 252 5.57 -9.38 9.70
CA GLU A 252 5.54 -7.92 9.46
C GLU A 252 4.41 -7.53 8.50
N ALA A 253 4.13 -8.32 7.47
CA ALA A 253 3.01 -8.11 6.54
C ALA A 253 1.63 -8.27 7.23
N LEU A 254 1.52 -9.32 8.06
CA LEU A 254 0.36 -9.66 8.88
C LEU A 254 0.20 -8.77 10.12
N THR A 255 1.19 -7.94 10.44
CA THR A 255 1.02 -6.85 11.41
C THR A 255 0.14 -5.79 10.74
N PRO A 256 -1.01 -5.40 11.34
CA PRO A 256 -1.82 -4.34 10.78
C PRO A 256 -0.98 -3.06 10.65
N PRO A 257 -1.03 -2.32 9.53
CA PRO A 257 -0.46 -0.99 9.49
C PRO A 257 -1.11 -0.16 10.61
N ALA A 258 -0.30 0.51 11.42
CA ALA A 258 -0.78 1.24 12.59
C ALA A 258 -1.88 2.23 12.15
N LYS A 259 -3.11 2.01 12.63
CA LYS A 259 -4.31 2.76 12.19
C LYS A 259 -3.98 4.26 12.11
N GLU A 260 -4.29 4.88 10.97
CA GLU A 260 -4.08 6.32 10.75
C GLU A 260 -5.03 7.16 11.61
N SER A 261 -4.79 7.17 12.92
CA SER A 261 -5.47 8.08 13.83
C SER A 261 -4.81 9.44 13.79
N TRP A 262 -5.63 10.48 13.73
CA TRP A 262 -5.20 11.84 13.98
C TRP A 262 -4.95 12.04 15.49
N ARG A 263 -3.72 12.43 15.84
CA ARG A 263 -3.42 13.07 17.13
C ARG A 263 -3.79 14.54 17.03
N TYR A 264 -4.36 15.11 18.09
CA TYR A 264 -4.74 16.51 18.14
C TYR A 264 -3.93 17.25 19.21
N MET A 265 -3.16 18.24 18.77
CA MET A 265 -2.44 19.19 19.63
C MET A 265 -3.24 20.49 19.69
N SER A 266 -3.54 20.99 20.89
CA SER A 266 -4.07 22.36 21.05
C SER A 266 -2.94 23.38 21.04
N TYR A 267 -3.15 24.52 20.41
CA TYR A 267 -2.23 25.67 20.43
C TYR A 267 -2.96 26.96 20.87
N ASP A 268 -2.19 27.98 21.21
CA ASP A 268 -2.69 29.24 21.81
C ASP A 268 -2.16 30.52 21.11
N ILE A 269 -1.30 30.35 20.10
CA ILE A 269 -0.96 31.37 19.09
C ILE A 269 -2.09 31.54 18.07
N SER A 270 -1.93 32.43 17.08
CA SER A 270 -2.92 32.58 16.01
C SER A 270 -2.89 31.41 15.00
N ASP A 271 -4.03 31.16 14.34
CA ASP A 271 -4.15 30.13 13.29
C ASP A 271 -3.22 30.42 12.10
N GLU A 272 -2.92 31.69 11.82
CA GLU A 272 -2.03 32.12 10.74
C GLU A 272 -0.54 31.91 11.07
N GLU A 273 -0.11 32.22 12.30
CA GLU A 273 1.23 31.85 12.79
C GLU A 273 1.40 30.33 12.83
N MET A 274 0.37 29.59 13.24
CA MET A 274 0.39 28.13 13.25
C MET A 274 0.54 27.55 11.83
N LYS A 275 -0.18 28.08 10.84
CA LYS A 275 0.01 27.74 9.41
C LYS A 275 1.44 28.02 8.94
N ASN A 276 2.03 29.14 9.35
CA ASN A 276 3.41 29.50 8.99
C ASN A 276 4.43 28.51 9.61
N ILE A 277 4.30 28.21 10.91
CA ILE A 277 5.11 27.19 11.60
C ILE A 277 5.01 25.83 10.90
N MET A 278 3.81 25.37 10.57
CA MET A 278 3.65 24.09 9.87
C MET A 278 4.19 24.12 8.42
N SER A 279 4.13 25.26 7.73
CA SER A 279 4.72 25.44 6.39
C SER A 279 6.26 25.44 6.40
N GLN A 280 6.87 25.83 7.53
CA GLN A 280 8.32 25.71 7.73
C GLN A 280 8.69 24.25 8.07
N ILE A 281 7.96 23.63 9.01
CA ILE A 281 8.19 22.26 9.46
C ILE A 281 7.97 21.24 8.35
N SER A 282 6.94 21.38 7.51
CA SER A 282 6.70 20.46 6.38
C SER A 282 7.81 20.51 5.32
N LYS A 283 8.45 21.67 5.11
CA LYS A 283 9.63 21.81 4.24
C LYS A 283 10.89 21.22 4.86
N VAL A 284 11.11 21.42 6.15
CA VAL A 284 12.32 20.92 6.86
C VAL A 284 12.30 19.40 7.02
N TYR A 285 11.14 18.81 7.32
CA TYR A 285 10.98 17.37 7.52
C TYR A 285 10.36 16.63 6.32
N ASN A 286 10.23 17.32 5.17
CA ASN A 286 9.65 16.80 3.92
C ASN A 286 8.31 16.05 4.13
N LEU A 287 7.40 16.63 4.90
CA LEU A 287 6.14 16.00 5.31
C LEU A 287 5.11 16.01 4.16
N PRO A 288 4.40 14.89 3.90
CA PRO A 288 3.28 14.86 2.95
C PRO A 288 2.19 15.89 3.27
N GLN A 289 1.55 16.46 2.24
CA GLN A 289 0.54 17.53 2.43
C GLN A 289 -0.70 17.07 3.19
N ASP A 290 -1.00 15.77 3.21
CA ASP A 290 -2.10 15.16 3.95
C ASP A 290 -1.71 14.72 5.38
N SER A 291 -0.45 14.88 5.79
CA SER A 291 0.04 14.40 7.10
C SER A 291 -0.35 15.28 8.30
N TYR A 292 -0.81 16.51 8.04
CA TYR A 292 -1.25 17.46 9.06
C TYR A 292 -2.43 18.32 8.57
N GLN A 293 -3.23 18.83 9.51
CA GLN A 293 -4.29 19.80 9.23
C GLN A 293 -4.40 20.81 10.38
N VAL A 294 -4.44 22.11 10.06
CA VAL A 294 -4.76 23.17 11.03
C VAL A 294 -6.29 23.33 11.07
N ILE A 295 -6.90 23.14 12.24
CA ILE A 295 -8.35 23.26 12.45
C ILE A 295 -8.64 24.66 13.00
N GLU A 296 -8.84 25.57 12.04
CA GLU A 296 -9.09 26.99 12.27
C GLU A 296 -10.32 27.23 13.16
N GLY A 297 -10.26 28.27 13.99
CA GLY A 297 -11.29 28.59 14.98
C GLY A 297 -11.36 27.64 16.18
N GLN A 298 -10.93 26.38 16.05
CA GLN A 298 -10.80 25.44 17.19
C GLN A 298 -9.44 25.48 17.88
N ARG A 299 -8.45 26.16 17.28
CA ARG A 299 -7.04 26.20 17.71
C ARG A 299 -6.42 24.82 17.95
N LYS A 300 -6.64 23.90 17.01
CA LYS A 300 -6.12 22.53 17.06
C LYS A 300 -5.35 22.18 15.80
N LEU A 301 -4.17 21.60 15.98
CA LEU A 301 -3.41 20.95 14.92
C LEU A 301 -3.71 19.46 14.97
N ALA A 302 -4.21 18.89 13.87
CA ALA A 302 -4.28 17.47 13.66
C ALA A 302 -2.98 16.98 13.00
N LEU A 303 -2.40 15.89 13.51
CA LEU A 303 -1.21 15.21 12.97
C LEU A 303 -1.51 13.72 12.79
N LYS A 304 -1.18 13.15 11.63
CA LYS A 304 -1.22 11.69 11.45
C LYS A 304 -0.19 10.98 12.35
N ASN A 305 -0.43 9.72 12.69
CA ASN A 305 0.52 8.90 13.46
C ASN A 305 1.90 8.73 12.79
N ILE A 306 1.99 8.89 11.46
CA ILE A 306 3.25 8.82 10.71
C ILE A 306 4.21 9.98 11.01
N VAL A 307 3.73 11.10 11.59
CA VAL A 307 4.57 12.24 11.97
C VAL A 307 5.35 11.91 13.26
N PRO A 308 6.70 11.88 13.26
CA PRO A 308 7.47 11.49 14.45
C PRO A 308 7.24 12.40 15.66
N LYS A 309 7.38 11.87 16.89
CA LYS A 309 7.20 12.65 18.14
C LYS A 309 8.29 13.70 18.34
N GLU A 310 9.43 13.52 17.69
CA GLU A 310 10.54 14.45 17.61
C GLU A 310 10.09 15.75 16.93
N VAL A 311 9.27 15.65 15.89
CA VAL A 311 8.64 16.80 15.21
C VAL A 311 7.61 17.47 16.12
N GLU A 312 6.87 16.69 16.93
CA GLU A 312 5.93 17.20 17.93
C GLU A 312 6.64 18.10 18.97
N ASN A 313 7.87 17.74 19.36
CA ASN A 313 8.71 18.58 20.22
C ASN A 313 9.16 19.88 19.50
N THR A 314 9.55 19.81 18.23
CA THR A 314 9.93 20.98 17.42
C THR A 314 8.75 21.94 17.23
N ILE A 315 7.54 21.41 16.99
CA ILE A 315 6.30 22.22 16.92
C ILE A 315 6.10 22.97 18.24
N ASN A 316 6.16 22.27 19.38
CA ASN A 316 6.00 22.88 20.70
C ASN A 316 7.08 23.95 21.00
N GLN A 317 8.33 23.75 20.58
CA GLN A 317 9.39 24.75 20.69
C GLN A 317 9.14 25.99 19.81
N MET A 318 8.69 25.81 18.56
CA MET A 318 8.33 26.93 17.69
C MET A 318 7.12 27.72 18.23
N ILE A 319 6.11 27.04 18.78
CA ILE A 319 4.98 27.66 19.47
C ILE A 319 5.47 28.46 20.70
N ALA A 320 6.37 27.90 21.51
CA ALA A 320 6.94 28.60 22.67
C ALA A 320 7.75 29.85 22.27
N ASN A 321 8.55 29.76 21.19
CA ASN A 321 9.32 30.88 20.66
C ASN A 321 8.43 31.97 20.04
N ALA A 322 7.28 31.60 19.46
CA ALA A 322 6.26 32.57 19.04
C ALA A 322 5.65 33.32 20.24
N LYS A 323 5.31 32.60 21.33
CA LYS A 323 4.78 33.23 22.57
C LYS A 323 5.72 34.23 23.24
N GLN A 324 7.03 34.11 23.07
CA GLN A 324 7.99 35.06 23.67
C GLN A 324 7.93 36.47 23.05
N LYS A 325 7.22 36.65 21.93
CA LYS A 325 7.01 37.95 21.27
C LYS A 325 5.85 38.73 21.90
N GLN A 326 5.93 39.01 23.19
CA GLN A 326 4.96 39.88 23.87
C GLN A 326 5.35 41.35 23.79
N TRP A 327 4.34 42.22 23.63
CA TRP A 327 4.48 43.66 23.81
C TRP A 327 4.87 43.99 25.25
N VAL A 328 5.97 44.71 25.45
CA VAL A 328 6.43 45.13 26.77
C VAL A 328 6.02 46.57 27.05
N TYR A 329 5.39 46.80 28.20
CA TYR A 329 4.79 48.10 28.56
C TYR A 329 5.63 48.84 29.60
N LEU A 330 6.49 49.74 29.12
CA LEU A 330 7.31 50.63 29.95
C LEU A 330 6.50 51.88 30.36
N ASN A 331 6.75 52.42 31.54
CA ASN A 331 6.21 53.71 31.94
C ASN A 331 7.24 54.81 31.62
N TYR A 332 6.78 56.01 31.22
CA TYR A 332 7.65 57.15 30.95
C TYR A 332 7.13 58.43 31.60
N GLU A 333 8.02 59.41 31.79
CA GLU A 333 7.71 60.68 32.48
C GLU A 333 8.08 61.93 31.66
N ILE A 334 8.69 61.76 30.49
CA ILE A 334 8.96 62.84 29.51
C ILE A 334 7.69 63.16 28.69
N SER A 335 7.70 64.17 27.80
CA SER A 335 6.55 64.41 26.91
C SER A 335 6.48 63.35 25.80
N ASP A 336 5.28 63.09 25.31
CA ASP A 336 5.02 62.00 24.36
C ASP A 336 5.86 62.15 23.07
N THR A 337 5.96 63.36 22.55
CA THR A 337 6.81 63.71 21.39
C THR A 337 8.31 63.48 21.65
N GLU A 338 8.77 63.59 22.90
CA GLU A 338 10.16 63.25 23.26
C GLU A 338 10.36 61.74 23.34
N VAL A 339 9.33 60.96 23.72
CA VAL A 339 9.36 59.48 23.62
C VAL A 339 9.45 59.06 22.15
N GLU A 340 8.62 59.61 21.27
CA GLU A 340 8.65 59.33 19.82
C GLU A 340 10.03 59.64 19.22
N GLN A 341 10.57 60.84 19.47
CA GLN A 341 11.90 61.22 18.99
C GLN A 341 13.05 60.39 19.58
N LEU A 342 12.89 59.85 20.79
CA LEU A 342 13.86 58.92 21.38
C LEU A 342 13.74 57.53 20.75
N MET A 343 12.53 57.03 20.55
CA MET A 343 12.28 55.72 19.95
C MET A 343 12.70 55.67 18.47
N GLU A 344 12.52 56.74 17.69
CA GLU A 344 13.06 56.86 16.32
C GLU A 344 14.59 56.88 16.25
N LYS A 345 15.28 57.16 17.36
CA LYS A 345 16.74 57.01 17.47
C LYS A 345 17.11 55.59 17.89
N LEU A 346 16.43 55.04 18.90
CA LEU A 346 16.66 53.67 19.40
C LEU A 346 16.35 52.59 18.35
N LYS A 347 15.32 52.79 17.51
CA LYS A 347 14.91 51.89 16.41
C LYS A 347 15.97 51.75 15.30
N LYS A 348 17.00 52.60 15.30
CA LYS A 348 18.16 52.56 14.38
C LYS A 348 19.39 51.88 15.00
N ILE A 349 19.31 51.47 16.27
CA ILE A 349 20.43 50.94 17.08
C ILE A 349 20.09 49.54 17.62
N TYR A 350 18.84 49.31 18.01
CA TYR A 350 18.35 48.07 18.63
C TYR A 350 17.28 47.38 17.77
N SER A 351 17.03 46.09 17.99
CA SER A 351 16.06 45.30 17.21
C SER A 351 14.60 45.55 17.65
N ILE A 352 14.19 46.82 17.58
CA ILE A 352 12.83 47.29 17.86
C ILE A 352 12.01 47.16 16.57
N ARG A 353 11.10 46.19 16.54
CA ARG A 353 10.19 45.99 15.41
C ARG A 353 9.18 47.14 15.33
N ASP A 354 8.54 47.43 16.47
CA ASP A 354 7.53 48.48 16.55
C ASP A 354 7.35 49.06 17.95
N TYR A 355 6.70 50.22 18.06
CA TYR A 355 6.37 50.84 19.34
C TYR A 355 5.10 51.71 19.25
N VAL A 356 4.38 51.84 20.38
CA VAL A 356 3.16 52.67 20.48
C VAL A 356 3.19 53.49 21.78
N VAL A 357 3.04 54.80 21.65
CA VAL A 357 2.95 55.74 22.78
C VAL A 357 1.49 55.86 23.23
N ILE A 358 1.19 55.44 24.46
CA ILE A 358 -0.17 55.41 25.03
C ILE A 358 -0.34 56.62 25.98
N SER A 359 -0.49 57.80 25.37
CA SER A 359 -0.61 59.12 26.04
C SER A 359 -1.50 59.13 27.27
N ALA A 360 -2.70 58.57 27.16
CA ALA A 360 -3.72 58.55 28.22
C ALA A 360 -3.29 57.79 29.49
N THR A 361 -2.20 57.03 29.46
CA THR A 361 -1.65 56.30 30.62
C THR A 361 -0.16 56.57 30.87
N ARG A 362 0.50 57.40 30.04
CA ARG A 362 1.96 57.59 30.02
C ARG A 362 2.76 56.28 29.97
N ARG A 363 2.30 55.34 29.13
CA ARG A 363 2.95 54.04 28.90
C ARG A 363 3.37 53.89 27.45
N LEU A 364 4.55 53.34 27.23
CA LEU A 364 5.12 52.99 25.94
C LEU A 364 5.04 51.48 25.78
N ALA A 365 4.31 51.00 24.78
CA ALA A 365 4.36 49.60 24.37
C ALA A 365 5.49 49.44 23.35
N VAL A 366 6.38 48.46 23.54
CA VAL A 366 7.49 48.16 22.63
C VAL A 366 7.44 46.69 22.21
N LEU A 367 7.62 46.44 20.91
CA LEU A 367 7.73 45.12 20.32
C LEU A 367 9.19 44.87 19.90
N LEU A 368 9.86 43.96 20.62
CA LEU A 368 11.28 43.64 20.44
C LEU A 368 11.45 42.29 19.75
N ASP A 369 12.38 42.21 18.80
CA ASP A 369 12.86 40.92 18.28
C ASP A 369 13.98 40.30 19.17
N ASN A 370 14.56 41.08 20.09
CA ASN A 370 15.53 40.63 21.10
C ASN A 370 15.15 41.12 22.52
N PRO A 371 14.80 40.23 23.48
CA PRO A 371 14.45 40.62 24.85
C PRO A 371 15.57 41.30 25.65
N ALA A 372 16.84 41.13 25.27
CA ALA A 372 17.97 41.73 26.00
C ALA A 372 18.03 43.26 25.88
N ASP A 373 17.54 43.81 24.77
CA ASP A 373 17.61 45.25 24.46
C ASP A 373 16.72 46.10 25.39
N LEU A 374 15.71 45.48 26.03
CA LEU A 374 14.74 46.13 26.91
C LEU A 374 15.40 46.98 28.02
N LYS A 375 16.47 46.47 28.63
CA LYS A 375 17.18 47.18 29.71
C LYS A 375 17.85 48.46 29.22
N GLN A 376 18.32 48.48 27.97
CA GLN A 376 18.94 49.67 27.37
C GLN A 376 17.89 50.74 27.07
N ILE A 377 16.70 50.33 26.61
CA ILE A 377 15.57 51.22 26.34
C ILE A 377 15.05 51.85 27.64
N GLU A 378 14.89 51.06 28.71
CA GLU A 378 14.60 51.59 30.05
C GLU A 378 15.63 52.61 30.53
N GLN A 379 16.92 52.31 30.34
CA GLN A 379 18.00 53.18 30.79
C GLN A 379 18.08 54.48 29.96
N ALA A 380 17.82 54.42 28.66
CA ALA A 380 17.70 55.60 27.80
C ALA A 380 16.54 56.51 28.23
N LEU A 381 15.36 55.95 28.53
CA LEU A 381 14.21 56.70 29.05
C LEU A 381 14.50 57.38 30.39
N LYS A 382 15.20 56.66 31.30
CA LYS A 382 15.65 57.22 32.59
C LYS A 382 16.66 58.35 32.39
N THR A 383 17.65 58.19 31.51
CA THR A 383 18.65 59.24 31.20
C THR A 383 18.01 60.48 30.57
N ALA A 384 17.04 60.32 29.66
CA ALA A 384 16.33 61.44 29.05
C ALA A 384 15.57 62.29 30.09
N LYS A 385 14.94 61.65 31.08
CA LYS A 385 14.32 62.33 32.23
C LYS A 385 15.34 63.17 33.01
N THR A 386 16.52 62.61 33.31
CA THR A 386 17.55 63.30 34.10
C THR A 386 18.12 64.52 33.38
N ILE A 387 18.46 64.39 32.09
CA ILE A 387 18.98 65.51 31.28
C ILE A 387 17.99 66.67 31.24
N LYS A 388 16.70 66.37 31.02
CA LYS A 388 15.65 67.41 30.99
C LYS A 388 15.44 68.08 32.34
N ALA A 389 15.54 67.34 33.45
CA ALA A 389 15.50 67.93 34.79
C ALA A 389 16.67 68.90 35.04
N GLU A 390 17.87 68.62 34.53
CA GLU A 390 19.00 69.55 34.59
C GLU A 390 18.85 70.77 33.66
N GLU A 391 18.24 70.62 32.49
CA GLU A 391 17.91 71.74 31.60
C GLU A 391 16.80 72.64 32.15
N GLU A 392 15.77 72.06 32.77
CA GLU A 392 14.70 72.81 33.43
C GLU A 392 15.19 73.50 34.71
N ALA A 393 16.07 72.84 35.49
CA ALA A 393 16.77 73.49 36.60
C ALA A 393 17.67 74.65 36.14
N LYS A 394 18.37 74.52 35.00
CA LYS A 394 19.14 75.64 34.40
C LYS A 394 18.22 76.76 33.91
N LYS A 395 17.09 76.46 33.27
CA LYS A 395 16.11 77.47 32.85
C LYS A 395 15.50 78.21 34.05
N GLN A 396 15.17 77.51 35.13
CA GLN A 396 14.69 78.13 36.37
C GLN A 396 15.78 78.96 37.06
N ALA A 397 17.04 78.50 37.05
CA ALA A 397 18.18 79.29 37.55
C ALA A 397 18.43 80.59 36.75
N LEU A 398 18.16 80.60 35.42
CA LEU A 398 18.16 81.85 34.64
C LEU A 398 16.93 82.71 34.96
N ALA A 399 15.72 82.15 34.96
CA ALA A 399 14.48 82.90 35.21
C ALA A 399 14.45 83.59 36.60
N THR A 400 15.07 82.96 37.61
CA THR A 400 15.18 83.50 38.97
C THR A 400 16.12 84.72 39.07
N GLN A 401 16.85 85.08 38.00
CA GLN A 401 17.61 86.32 37.92
C GLN A 401 16.84 87.51 37.30
N GLU A 402 15.72 87.28 36.60
CA GLU A 402 14.98 88.37 35.92
C GLU A 402 13.69 88.79 36.66
N GLU A 403 13.05 87.92 37.44
CA GLU A 403 11.84 88.26 38.23
C GLU A 403 12.13 88.85 39.63
N GLN A 404 13.18 89.68 39.76
CA GLN A 404 13.31 90.64 40.88
C GLN A 404 12.89 92.07 40.49
N LYS A 405 11.66 92.22 39.97
CA LYS A 405 10.94 93.51 39.94
C LYS A 405 9.43 93.36 39.78
N GLN A 406 8.68 94.21 40.49
CA GLN A 406 7.24 94.51 40.35
C GLN A 406 6.19 93.46 40.80
N THR A 407 5.98 93.43 42.12
CA THR A 407 4.67 93.58 42.83
C THR A 407 3.52 94.21 42.00
N THR A 408 2.19 93.99 42.20
CA THR A 408 1.33 93.50 43.32
C THR A 408 -0.09 93.15 42.75
N GLY A 409 -1.16 92.71 43.44
CA GLY A 409 -1.49 92.48 44.87
C GLY A 409 -3.03 92.39 45.13
N ALA A 410 -3.47 92.00 46.34
CA ALA A 410 -4.88 91.84 46.83
C ALA A 410 -5.74 90.73 46.15
N GLN A 411 -6.59 89.90 46.80
CA GLN A 411 -7.61 90.01 47.88
C GLN A 411 -8.97 90.62 47.43
N ALA A 412 -10.17 90.14 47.84
CA ALA A 412 -10.58 88.91 48.57
C ALA A 412 -12.13 88.69 48.54
N ALA A 413 -12.61 87.49 48.98
CA ALA A 413 -13.98 87.13 49.45
C ALA A 413 -15.17 87.17 48.44
N GLY A 414 -16.30 86.46 48.64
CA GLY A 414 -16.64 85.39 49.60
C GLY A 414 -18.15 85.07 49.75
N GLY A 415 -18.51 83.85 50.21
CA GLY A 415 -19.88 83.41 50.58
C GLY A 415 -20.79 82.90 49.44
N GLY A 416 -21.79 82.02 49.66
CA GLY A 416 -22.16 81.22 50.85
C GLY A 416 -23.54 80.53 50.75
N GLY A 417 -23.73 79.37 51.42
CA GLY A 417 -25.02 78.65 51.61
C GLY A 417 -25.54 77.78 50.45
N GLU A 418 -26.50 76.84 50.61
CA GLU A 418 -27.02 76.13 51.80
C GLU A 418 -27.90 74.90 51.39
N GLY A 419 -28.23 73.97 52.31
CA GLY A 419 -29.14 72.80 52.11
C GLY A 419 -28.43 71.46 51.77
N ALA A 420 -28.60 70.29 52.45
CA ALA A 420 -29.74 69.58 53.09
C ALA A 420 -30.60 68.74 52.09
N THR A 421 -31.04 67.49 52.33
CA THR A 421 -31.05 66.61 53.55
C THR A 421 -31.32 65.11 53.21
N THR A 422 -30.76 64.14 53.96
CA THR A 422 -31.29 62.80 54.48
C THR A 422 -32.23 61.88 53.63
N THR A 423 -32.39 60.54 53.79
CA THR A 423 -31.98 59.45 54.74
C THR A 423 -32.22 58.06 54.04
N ALA A 424 -31.52 56.94 54.36
CA ALA A 424 -31.90 55.83 55.29
C ALA A 424 -33.41 55.53 55.48
N GLY A 425 -33.96 54.32 55.74
CA GLY A 425 -33.50 52.93 56.00
C GLY A 425 -34.73 52.11 56.55
N ALA A 426 -34.71 50.84 56.99
CA ALA A 426 -33.82 49.67 56.87
C ALA A 426 -34.52 48.39 57.44
N GLY A 427 -34.18 47.16 57.01
CA GLY A 427 -34.75 45.87 57.49
C GLY A 427 -36.10 45.46 56.83
N GLY A 428 -36.67 44.25 57.03
CA GLY A 428 -36.14 43.03 57.67
C GLY A 428 -37.17 41.88 57.86
N ALA A 429 -36.78 40.65 57.48
CA ALA A 429 -37.29 39.33 57.91
C ALA A 429 -38.71 38.77 57.52
N ALA A 430 -38.73 37.43 57.42
CA ALA A 430 -39.81 36.46 57.68
C ALA A 430 -41.04 36.27 56.74
N GLY A 431 -41.08 35.08 56.10
CA GLY A 431 -42.19 34.13 56.28
C GLY A 431 -43.40 34.17 55.34
N GLY A 432 -43.58 33.12 54.51
CA GLY A 432 -44.83 32.86 53.79
C GLY A 432 -44.68 31.78 52.72
N ALA A 433 -45.28 30.60 52.94
CA ALA A 433 -45.32 29.53 51.94
C ALA A 433 -46.64 29.58 51.15
N VAL A 434 -46.57 29.41 49.83
CA VAL A 434 -47.74 29.25 48.95
C VAL A 434 -47.48 28.07 48.01
N SER A 435 -48.40 27.12 47.97
CA SER A 435 -48.28 25.90 47.15
C SER A 435 -48.37 26.22 45.65
N PRO A 436 -47.62 25.53 44.78
CA PRO A 436 -47.83 25.60 43.34
C PRO A 436 -49.18 24.98 42.97
N ILE A 437 -49.95 25.67 42.12
CA ILE A 437 -51.20 25.13 41.57
C ILE A 437 -50.86 24.01 40.59
N GLN A 438 -51.31 22.80 40.90
CA GLN A 438 -51.15 21.64 40.03
C GLN A 438 -52.17 21.71 38.88
N MET A 439 -51.74 22.17 37.71
CA MET A 439 -52.53 22.02 36.48
C MET A 439 -52.67 20.52 36.16
N PRO A 440 -53.84 20.04 35.70
CA PRO A 440 -53.96 18.70 35.17
C PRO A 440 -53.11 18.56 33.90
N GLU A 441 -52.46 17.40 33.73
CA GLU A 441 -51.77 17.10 32.47
C GLU A 441 -52.80 17.03 31.33
N PRO A 442 -52.52 17.59 30.14
CA PRO A 442 -53.40 17.45 29.00
C PRO A 442 -53.44 15.97 28.58
N GLU A 443 -54.65 15.43 28.40
CA GLU A 443 -54.85 14.03 28.02
C GLU A 443 -54.23 13.77 26.63
N ILE A 444 -53.04 13.16 26.61
CA ILE A 444 -52.26 12.97 25.38
C ILE A 444 -53.00 11.97 24.48
N LYS A 445 -53.66 12.50 23.45
CA LYS A 445 -54.33 11.70 22.43
C LYS A 445 -53.29 11.03 21.52
N TYR A 446 -53.37 9.71 21.40
CA TYR A 446 -52.49 8.91 20.54
C TYR A 446 -53.18 8.59 19.20
N THR A 447 -52.42 8.71 18.12
CA THR A 447 -52.79 8.28 16.76
C THR A 447 -51.94 7.06 16.39
N PHE A 448 -52.48 6.12 15.61
CA PHE A 448 -51.68 5.00 15.08
C PHE A 448 -51.06 5.38 13.73
N VAL A 449 -49.86 4.87 13.45
CA VAL A 449 -49.16 5.00 12.17
C VAL A 449 -48.72 3.60 11.74
N ASP A 450 -49.04 3.21 10.51
CA ASP A 450 -48.73 1.86 10.00
C ASP A 450 -47.34 1.85 9.35
N VAL A 451 -46.41 1.09 9.92
CA VAL A 451 -44.98 1.12 9.58
C VAL A 451 -44.34 -0.26 9.73
N LEU A 452 -43.51 -0.66 8.77
CA LEU A 452 -42.97 -2.04 8.68
C LEU A 452 -42.08 -2.44 9.87
N TYR A 453 -41.41 -1.49 10.52
CA TYR A 453 -40.48 -1.73 11.64
C TYR A 453 -40.79 -0.81 12.82
N ALA A 454 -42.03 -0.85 13.31
CA ALA A 454 -42.55 0.02 14.37
C ALA A 454 -41.62 0.20 15.60
N GLN A 455 -40.93 -0.85 16.05
CA GLN A 455 -40.02 -0.75 17.18
C GLN A 455 -38.75 0.05 16.88
N ARG A 456 -38.19 -0.05 15.66
CA ARG A 456 -37.03 0.78 15.25
C ARG A 456 -37.42 2.25 15.12
N VAL A 457 -38.58 2.52 14.53
CA VAL A 457 -39.13 3.88 14.42
C VAL A 457 -39.42 4.47 15.81
N ALA A 458 -40.04 3.72 16.72
CA ALA A 458 -40.26 4.13 18.11
C ALA A 458 -38.95 4.46 18.85
N ASN A 459 -37.95 3.59 18.74
CA ASN A 459 -36.64 3.81 19.38
C ASN A 459 -35.97 5.09 18.83
N ALA A 460 -35.97 5.29 17.51
CA ALA A 460 -35.43 6.50 16.89
C ALA A 460 -36.20 7.77 17.30
N MET A 461 -37.53 7.72 17.35
CA MET A 461 -38.36 8.81 17.85
C MET A 461 -38.05 9.17 19.30
N GLN A 462 -37.85 8.17 20.18
CA GLN A 462 -37.55 8.38 21.59
C GLN A 462 -36.12 8.93 21.81
N ILE A 463 -35.18 8.68 20.90
CA ILE A 463 -33.83 9.28 20.92
C ILE A 463 -33.87 10.73 20.42
N LEU A 464 -34.50 10.98 19.27
CA LEU A 464 -34.52 12.29 18.62
C LEU A 464 -35.45 13.28 19.34
N TYR A 465 -36.58 12.80 19.86
CA TYR A 465 -37.57 13.58 20.60
C TYR A 465 -38.02 12.81 21.86
N PRO A 466 -37.26 12.88 22.98
CA PRO A 466 -37.56 12.12 24.21
C PRO A 466 -38.91 12.39 24.87
N LYS A 467 -39.65 13.43 24.44
CA LYS A 467 -41.01 13.76 24.89
C LYS A 467 -42.12 13.18 23.98
N SER A 468 -41.78 12.52 22.87
CA SER A 468 -42.75 11.98 21.91
C SER A 468 -43.49 10.72 22.41
N ASN A 469 -42.90 10.01 23.39
CA ASN A 469 -43.48 8.86 24.11
C ASN A 469 -44.15 7.81 23.20
N PRO A 470 -43.48 7.34 22.13
CA PRO A 470 -44.06 6.39 21.18
C PRO A 470 -44.29 5.03 21.83
N LYS A 471 -45.40 4.39 21.49
CA LYS A 471 -45.81 3.07 22.01
C LYS A 471 -45.96 2.11 20.85
N VAL A 472 -45.49 0.88 21.02
CA VAL A 472 -45.69 -0.19 20.04
C VAL A 472 -46.63 -1.23 20.63
N LEU A 473 -47.76 -1.48 19.97
CA LEU A 473 -48.78 -2.42 20.41
C LEU A 473 -49.18 -3.28 19.21
N ASN A 474 -49.12 -4.61 19.36
CA ASN A 474 -49.44 -5.59 18.31
C ASN A 474 -48.75 -5.29 16.96
N GLY A 475 -47.48 -4.86 17.00
CA GLY A 475 -46.68 -4.51 15.83
C GLY A 475 -46.96 -3.13 15.21
N ARG A 476 -47.98 -2.41 15.65
CA ARG A 476 -48.32 -1.05 15.17
C ARG A 476 -47.69 0.02 16.06
N LEU A 477 -47.29 1.13 15.43
CA LEU A 477 -46.77 2.30 16.11
C LEU A 477 -47.92 3.23 16.52
N TYR A 478 -47.88 3.71 17.76
CA TYR A 478 -48.80 4.71 18.31
C TYR A 478 -47.98 5.91 18.80
N VAL A 479 -48.33 7.11 18.35
CA VAL A 479 -47.60 8.35 18.64
C VAL A 479 -48.55 9.39 19.20
N ALA A 480 -48.06 10.33 20.00
CA ALA A 480 -48.83 11.51 20.38
C ALA A 480 -49.22 12.31 19.12
N SER A 481 -50.45 12.83 19.05
CA SER A 481 -50.90 13.55 17.86
C SER A 481 -50.09 14.84 17.64
N GLY A 482 -49.73 15.08 16.37
CA GLY A 482 -48.71 16.05 15.93
C GLY A 482 -47.39 15.40 15.49
N TYR A 483 -47.13 14.13 15.83
CA TYR A 483 -45.91 13.40 15.45
C TYR A 483 -46.09 12.41 14.28
N GLU A 484 -47.29 12.29 13.69
CA GLU A 484 -47.61 11.32 12.64
C GLU A 484 -46.68 11.46 11.42
N ASN A 485 -46.54 12.66 10.86
CA ASN A 485 -45.64 12.96 9.74
C ASN A 485 -44.16 12.68 10.05
N PHE A 486 -43.75 12.84 11.32
CA PHE A 486 -42.37 12.58 11.75
C PHE A 486 -42.10 11.08 11.83
N ALA A 487 -43.03 10.32 12.40
CA ALA A 487 -42.99 8.85 12.41
C ALA A 487 -42.95 8.27 10.99
N GLU A 488 -43.78 8.79 10.08
CA GLU A 488 -43.77 8.41 8.66
C GLU A 488 -42.43 8.71 7.96
N ASN A 489 -41.80 9.85 8.25
CA ASN A 489 -40.53 10.21 7.61
C ASN A 489 -39.38 9.34 8.12
N LEU A 490 -39.33 9.05 9.42
CA LEU A 490 -38.40 8.06 9.98
C LEU A 490 -38.67 6.64 9.45
N ALA A 491 -39.93 6.29 9.18
CA ALA A 491 -40.29 5.01 8.58
C ALA A 491 -39.83 4.86 7.12
N LYS A 492 -39.61 5.98 6.41
CA LYS A 492 -39.08 6.02 5.03
C LYS A 492 -37.54 5.99 4.98
N ASP A 493 -36.87 6.22 6.11
CA ASP A 493 -35.40 6.28 6.22
C ASP A 493 -34.76 4.87 6.16
N PRO A 494 -33.75 4.63 5.29
CA PRO A 494 -33.09 3.32 5.16
C PRO A 494 -32.27 2.85 6.37
N MET A 495 -31.91 3.72 7.31
CA MET A 495 -31.24 3.35 8.57
C MET A 495 -32.24 2.95 9.67
N ILE A 496 -33.53 3.27 9.50
CA ILE A 496 -34.52 3.20 10.59
C ILE A 496 -35.71 2.29 10.22
N GLY A 497 -36.40 2.57 9.12
CA GLY A 497 -37.69 1.93 8.79
C GLY A 497 -37.82 1.32 7.39
N ASN A 498 -36.91 1.63 6.46
CA ASN A 498 -37.01 1.18 5.07
C ASN A 498 -35.69 0.51 4.57
N PRO A 499 -35.28 -0.62 5.18
CA PRO A 499 -33.97 -1.22 4.95
C PRO A 499 -33.77 -1.69 3.51
N TRP A 500 -32.54 -1.60 3.04
CA TRP A 500 -32.12 -2.17 1.76
C TRP A 500 -32.34 -3.69 1.77
N LYS A 501 -32.81 -4.23 0.65
CA LYS A 501 -32.95 -5.68 0.43
C LYS A 501 -32.06 -6.10 -0.72
N ILE A 502 -31.06 -6.93 -0.43
CA ILE A 502 -30.11 -7.47 -1.39
C ILE A 502 -30.43 -8.96 -1.60
N ILE A 503 -30.45 -9.40 -2.85
CA ILE A 503 -30.51 -10.83 -3.20
C ILE A 503 -29.13 -11.20 -3.75
N ILE A 504 -28.50 -12.24 -3.21
CA ILE A 504 -27.15 -12.69 -3.56
C ILE A 504 -27.21 -14.19 -3.84
N GLU A 505 -26.53 -14.64 -4.90
CA GLU A 505 -26.65 -16.03 -5.40
C GLU A 505 -25.32 -16.77 -5.44
N ASP A 506 -24.21 -16.07 -5.21
CA ASP A 506 -22.83 -16.48 -5.45
C ASP A 506 -21.90 -16.36 -4.22
N VAL A 507 -22.38 -15.78 -3.12
CA VAL A 507 -21.63 -15.49 -1.89
C VAL A 507 -22.25 -16.23 -0.69
N SER A 508 -21.43 -16.68 0.26
CA SER A 508 -21.91 -17.43 1.44
C SER A 508 -22.50 -16.54 2.54
N GLU A 509 -23.33 -17.13 3.41
CA GLU A 509 -23.90 -16.47 4.58
C GLU A 509 -22.82 -15.93 5.54
N GLU A 510 -21.76 -16.72 5.73
CA GLU A 510 -20.61 -16.37 6.57
C GLU A 510 -19.84 -15.19 5.97
N THR A 511 -19.58 -15.21 4.65
CA THR A 511 -18.93 -14.10 3.93
C THR A 511 -19.71 -12.80 4.05
N VAL A 512 -21.04 -12.83 3.96
CA VAL A 512 -21.89 -11.63 4.16
C VAL A 512 -21.85 -11.14 5.61
N LYS A 513 -21.86 -12.05 6.59
CA LYS A 513 -21.73 -11.69 8.01
C LYS A 513 -20.36 -11.05 8.30
N SER A 514 -19.28 -11.61 7.78
CA SER A 514 -17.93 -11.03 7.91
C SER A 514 -17.79 -9.68 7.20
N ALA A 515 -18.43 -9.51 6.03
CA ALA A 515 -18.46 -8.24 5.31
C ALA A 515 -19.18 -7.13 6.10
N ALA A 516 -20.30 -7.47 6.76
CA ALA A 516 -21.03 -6.55 7.62
C ALA A 516 -20.22 -6.17 8.88
N GLU A 517 -19.64 -7.17 9.57
CA GLU A 517 -18.78 -6.94 10.74
C GLU A 517 -17.55 -6.08 10.41
N TYR A 518 -16.86 -6.35 9.29
CA TYR A 518 -15.70 -5.58 8.82
C TYR A 518 -16.03 -4.11 8.52
N LEU A 519 -17.23 -3.83 7.99
CA LEU A 519 -17.71 -2.48 7.72
C LEU A 519 -18.29 -1.77 8.97
N GLY A 520 -18.22 -2.39 10.15
CA GLY A 520 -18.72 -1.82 11.41
C GLY A 520 -20.25 -1.81 11.50
N ILE A 521 -20.94 -2.67 10.74
CA ILE A 521 -22.40 -2.76 10.73
C ILE A 521 -22.83 -3.68 11.89
N GLU A 522 -23.42 -3.11 12.93
CA GLU A 522 -23.85 -3.83 14.12
C GLU A 522 -24.92 -4.89 13.81
N LYS A 523 -24.96 -5.98 14.60
CA LYS A 523 -25.81 -7.16 14.33
C LYS A 523 -27.32 -6.91 14.41
N GLU A 524 -27.74 -5.80 15.01
CA GLU A 524 -29.14 -5.36 15.00
C GLU A 524 -29.49 -4.49 13.79
N ASN A 525 -28.50 -4.06 13.00
CA ASN A 525 -28.65 -3.29 11.76
C ASN A 525 -28.64 -4.16 10.49
N TYR A 526 -28.47 -5.49 10.57
CA TYR A 526 -28.63 -6.38 9.42
C TYR A 526 -29.20 -7.76 9.79
N ASP A 527 -29.85 -8.40 8.82
CA ASP A 527 -30.42 -9.76 8.90
C ASP A 527 -30.13 -10.51 7.59
N VAL A 528 -29.90 -11.82 7.65
CA VAL A 528 -29.49 -12.64 6.50
C VAL A 528 -30.28 -13.96 6.54
N LYS A 529 -31.03 -14.26 5.47
CA LYS A 529 -31.85 -15.47 5.36
C LYS A 529 -31.57 -16.19 4.04
N ILE A 530 -31.49 -17.51 4.09
CA ILE A 530 -31.44 -18.36 2.89
C ILE A 530 -32.87 -18.73 2.51
N ILE A 531 -33.30 -18.37 1.30
CA ILE A 531 -34.59 -18.76 0.73
C ILE A 531 -34.35 -19.24 -0.71
N ASN A 532 -34.73 -20.48 -1.02
CA ASN A 532 -34.58 -21.11 -2.34
C ASN A 532 -33.14 -21.00 -2.90
N GLU A 533 -32.14 -21.36 -2.09
CA GLU A 533 -30.70 -21.24 -2.35
C GLU A 533 -30.16 -19.81 -2.58
N LYS A 534 -31.00 -18.78 -2.47
CA LYS A 534 -30.60 -17.37 -2.56
C LYS A 534 -30.46 -16.77 -1.17
N LEU A 535 -29.40 -15.99 -0.98
CA LEU A 535 -29.19 -15.19 0.21
C LEU A 535 -30.02 -13.92 0.09
N ILE A 536 -30.87 -13.64 1.08
CA ILE A 536 -31.61 -12.38 1.19
C ILE A 536 -31.07 -11.62 2.40
N VAL A 537 -30.40 -10.50 2.14
CA VAL A 537 -29.86 -9.60 3.15
C VAL A 537 -30.82 -8.43 3.34
N THR A 538 -31.24 -8.18 4.56
CA THR A 538 -31.93 -6.94 4.96
C THR A 538 -30.94 -6.07 5.70
N LEU A 539 -30.74 -4.82 5.27
CA LEU A 539 -29.70 -3.93 5.79
C LEU A 539 -30.26 -2.55 6.13
N PHE A 540 -30.10 -2.14 7.39
CA PHE A 540 -30.37 -0.79 7.86
C PHE A 540 -29.07 0.04 7.80
N SER A 541 -28.89 0.82 6.73
CA SER A 541 -27.67 1.62 6.55
C SER A 541 -27.87 2.83 5.63
N SER A 542 -26.93 3.77 5.67
CA SER A 542 -26.86 4.84 4.66
C SER A 542 -26.63 4.27 3.26
N GLN A 543 -27.01 5.02 2.23
CA GLN A 543 -26.80 4.62 0.83
C GLN A 543 -25.30 4.44 0.49
N GLU A 544 -24.42 5.18 1.15
CA GLU A 544 -22.97 5.03 1.00
C GLU A 544 -22.48 3.69 1.57
N MET A 545 -22.93 3.32 2.78
CA MET A 545 -22.55 2.06 3.41
C MET A 545 -23.12 0.85 2.65
N TYR A 546 -24.34 0.98 2.13
CA TYR A 546 -24.95 -0.01 1.23
C TYR A 546 -24.09 -0.23 -0.03
N LYS A 547 -23.64 0.84 -0.70
CA LYS A 547 -22.75 0.75 -1.87
C LYS A 547 -21.39 0.12 -1.50
N LYS A 548 -20.81 0.49 -0.35
CA LYS A 548 -19.57 -0.11 0.17
C LYS A 548 -19.72 -1.62 0.38
N LEU A 549 -20.79 -2.06 1.06
CA LEU A 549 -21.08 -3.48 1.25
C LEU A 549 -21.19 -4.22 -0.08
N LEU A 550 -21.97 -3.70 -1.04
CA LEU A 550 -22.07 -4.33 -2.37
C LEU A 550 -20.71 -4.45 -3.06
N SER A 551 -19.89 -3.40 -3.07
CA SER A 551 -18.55 -3.46 -3.68
C SER A 551 -17.60 -4.45 -3.00
N PHE A 552 -17.72 -4.60 -1.67
CA PHE A 552 -16.90 -5.54 -0.90
C PHE A 552 -17.35 -6.99 -1.13
N LEU A 553 -18.66 -7.23 -1.22
CA LEU A 553 -19.22 -8.53 -1.57
C LEU A 553 -18.91 -8.92 -3.02
N ASP A 554 -18.83 -7.97 -3.95
CA ASP A 554 -18.46 -8.23 -5.34
C ASP A 554 -17.00 -8.70 -5.47
N VAL A 555 -16.09 -8.10 -4.70
CA VAL A 555 -14.69 -8.57 -4.58
C VAL A 555 -14.65 -9.96 -3.94
N LEU A 556 -15.37 -10.19 -2.85
CA LEU A 556 -15.37 -11.48 -2.11
C LEU A 556 -16.12 -12.62 -2.81
N GLY A 557 -17.01 -12.34 -3.77
CA GLY A 557 -17.71 -13.36 -4.58
C GLY A 557 -16.85 -13.95 -5.69
N ASN A 558 -15.79 -13.23 -6.10
CA ASN A 558 -14.80 -13.71 -7.06
C ASN A 558 -13.72 -14.52 -6.35
N THR A 559 -13.26 -15.60 -7.00
CA THR A 559 -12.14 -16.42 -6.53
C THR A 559 -11.19 -16.70 -7.69
N SER A 560 -9.90 -16.85 -7.37
CA SER A 560 -8.86 -17.18 -8.36
C SER A 560 -8.46 -18.65 -8.24
N TYR A 561 -8.19 -19.27 -9.38
CA TYR A 561 -7.82 -20.68 -9.47
C TYR A 561 -6.70 -20.87 -10.50
N VAL A 562 -5.75 -21.76 -10.19
CA VAL A 562 -4.71 -22.16 -11.14
C VAL A 562 -5.20 -23.42 -11.85
N VAL A 563 -5.19 -23.40 -13.18
CA VAL A 563 -5.74 -24.46 -14.02
C VAL A 563 -4.78 -24.84 -15.14
N LYS A 564 -4.64 -26.15 -15.40
CA LYS A 564 -3.80 -26.71 -16.47
C LYS A 564 -4.68 -27.34 -17.57
N VAL A 565 -5.32 -26.49 -18.37
CA VAL A 565 -6.11 -26.90 -19.56
C VAL A 565 -5.84 -25.95 -20.73
N ASP A 566 -6.25 -26.33 -21.94
CA ASP A 566 -6.14 -25.48 -23.13
C ASP A 566 -7.11 -24.27 -23.10
N GLU A 567 -6.85 -23.26 -23.94
CA GLU A 567 -7.69 -22.04 -23.97
C GLU A 567 -9.08 -22.23 -24.56
N GLU A 568 -9.29 -23.24 -25.41
CA GLU A 568 -10.59 -23.50 -26.04
C GLU A 568 -11.56 -24.13 -25.04
N TYR A 569 -11.04 -24.95 -24.13
CA TYR A 569 -11.76 -25.45 -22.98
C TYR A 569 -12.21 -24.32 -22.03
N LEU A 570 -11.34 -23.36 -21.72
CA LEU A 570 -11.69 -22.25 -20.79
C LEU A 570 -12.78 -21.34 -21.33
N LYS A 571 -12.88 -21.14 -22.66
CA LYS A 571 -13.95 -20.34 -23.30
C LYS A 571 -15.37 -20.87 -23.05
N LYS A 572 -15.53 -22.10 -22.53
CA LYS A 572 -16.81 -22.68 -22.12
C LYS A 572 -17.35 -22.14 -20.78
N PHE A 573 -16.53 -21.39 -20.03
CA PHE A 573 -16.83 -20.91 -18.67
C PHE A 573 -16.67 -19.40 -18.57
N ASN A 574 -17.46 -18.75 -17.70
CA ASN A 574 -17.37 -17.31 -17.50
C ASN A 574 -16.20 -16.93 -16.56
N VAL A 575 -14.97 -17.11 -17.04
CA VAL A 575 -13.71 -16.89 -16.32
C VAL A 575 -12.74 -16.03 -17.11
N THR A 576 -12.01 -15.15 -16.45
CA THR A 576 -10.97 -14.30 -17.05
C THR A 576 -9.58 -14.87 -16.76
N VAL A 577 -8.78 -15.09 -17.81
CA VAL A 577 -7.36 -15.45 -17.66
C VAL A 577 -6.59 -14.20 -17.23
N LEU A 578 -6.14 -14.17 -15.98
CA LEU A 578 -5.28 -13.12 -15.43
C LEU A 578 -3.83 -13.28 -15.92
N GLN A 579 -3.34 -14.53 -15.96
CA GLN A 579 -1.95 -14.81 -16.31
C GLN A 579 -1.80 -16.18 -16.98
N ARG A 580 -0.76 -16.29 -17.81
CA ARG A 580 -0.32 -17.52 -18.48
C ARG A 580 1.09 -17.84 -18.02
N PHE A 581 1.38 -19.13 -17.82
CA PHE A 581 2.71 -19.61 -17.44
C PHE A 581 3.29 -20.50 -18.54
N SER A 582 4.62 -20.62 -18.61
CA SER A 582 5.32 -21.36 -19.66
C SER A 582 5.06 -22.87 -19.63
N ASP A 583 4.74 -23.44 -18.46
CA ASP A 583 4.33 -24.84 -18.30
C ASP A 583 2.89 -25.14 -18.82
N GLY A 584 2.20 -24.12 -19.37
CA GLY A 584 0.84 -24.21 -19.86
C GLY A 584 -0.25 -23.99 -18.80
N THR A 585 0.08 -23.86 -17.51
CA THR A 585 -0.90 -23.44 -16.50
C THR A 585 -1.34 -22.00 -16.72
N LYS A 586 -2.52 -21.67 -16.19
CA LYS A 586 -3.17 -20.37 -16.32
C LYS A 586 -3.75 -19.98 -14.96
N LEU A 587 -3.51 -18.75 -14.52
CA LEU A 587 -4.25 -18.16 -13.40
C LEU A 587 -5.52 -17.57 -13.98
N ILE A 588 -6.67 -18.06 -13.53
CA ILE A 588 -7.99 -17.52 -13.87
C ILE A 588 -8.65 -16.92 -12.65
N THR A 589 -9.53 -15.95 -12.87
CA THR A 589 -10.48 -15.44 -11.87
C THR A 589 -11.90 -15.54 -12.40
N GLY A 590 -12.86 -15.69 -11.50
CA GLY A 590 -14.29 -15.68 -11.82
C GLY A 590 -15.13 -15.87 -10.57
N ARG A 591 -16.46 -15.86 -10.74
CA ARG A 591 -17.40 -16.10 -9.63
C ARG A 591 -17.13 -17.46 -9.01
N THR A 592 -17.19 -17.55 -7.68
CA THR A 592 -16.88 -18.79 -6.94
C THR A 592 -17.67 -20.00 -7.46
N LYS A 593 -18.98 -19.86 -7.70
CA LYS A 593 -19.81 -20.92 -8.30
C LYS A 593 -19.37 -21.34 -9.71
N GLU A 594 -18.79 -20.45 -10.52
CA GLU A 594 -18.31 -20.76 -11.88
C GLU A 594 -16.98 -21.52 -11.82
N ILE A 595 -16.09 -21.13 -10.91
CA ILE A 595 -14.83 -21.83 -10.64
C ILE A 595 -15.09 -23.26 -10.11
N GLU A 596 -16.11 -23.48 -9.27
CA GLU A 596 -16.49 -24.83 -8.84
C GLU A 596 -17.09 -25.68 -9.98
N LYS A 597 -17.90 -25.10 -10.89
CA LYS A 597 -18.33 -25.82 -12.11
C LYS A 597 -17.13 -26.25 -12.95
N LEU A 598 -16.16 -25.35 -13.13
CA LEU A 598 -14.95 -25.62 -13.90
C LEU A 598 -14.10 -26.73 -13.26
N LYS A 599 -13.86 -26.68 -11.94
CA LYS A 599 -13.17 -27.76 -11.20
C LYS A 599 -13.85 -29.11 -11.42
N LYS A 600 -15.17 -29.17 -11.31
CA LYS A 600 -15.95 -30.40 -11.58
C LYS A 600 -15.77 -30.86 -13.03
N ALA A 601 -15.98 -29.98 -14.00
CA ALA A 601 -15.87 -30.30 -15.41
C ALA A 601 -14.45 -30.78 -15.80
N ILE A 602 -13.40 -30.21 -15.20
CA ILE A 602 -12.02 -30.69 -15.35
C ILE A 602 -11.90 -32.15 -14.90
N SER A 603 -12.45 -32.50 -13.73
CA SER A 603 -12.41 -33.89 -13.24
C SER A 603 -13.23 -34.87 -14.10
N GLU A 604 -14.15 -34.38 -14.92
CA GLU A 604 -15.07 -35.20 -15.73
C GLU A 604 -14.69 -35.29 -17.23
N ASP A 605 -14.17 -34.23 -17.87
CA ASP A 605 -13.90 -34.17 -19.32
C ASP A 605 -12.41 -34.01 -19.69
N ILE A 606 -11.51 -33.63 -18.76
CA ILE A 606 -10.07 -33.58 -19.04
C ILE A 606 -9.44 -34.98 -18.90
N THR A 607 -8.40 -35.24 -19.69
CA THR A 607 -7.55 -36.44 -19.62
C THR A 607 -6.10 -36.07 -19.88
N THR A 608 -5.20 -37.01 -19.60
CA THR A 608 -3.78 -36.91 -20.02
C THR A 608 -3.55 -37.89 -21.15
N TYR A 609 -3.16 -37.40 -22.32
CA TYR A 609 -2.66 -38.23 -23.40
C TYR A 609 -1.15 -38.37 -23.27
N VAL A 610 -0.63 -39.59 -23.36
CA VAL A 610 0.80 -39.90 -23.12
C VAL A 610 1.41 -40.45 -24.40
N VAL A 611 2.57 -39.93 -24.79
CA VAL A 611 3.32 -40.37 -25.96
C VAL A 611 4.82 -40.42 -25.63
N SER A 612 5.53 -41.42 -26.14
CA SER A 612 6.98 -41.50 -25.98
C SER A 612 7.68 -40.36 -26.72
N GLN A 613 8.69 -39.76 -26.09
CA GLN A 613 9.56 -38.77 -26.73
C GLN A 613 10.59 -39.47 -27.62
N LEU A 614 10.74 -38.99 -28.86
CA LEU A 614 11.72 -39.49 -29.82
C LEU A 614 12.99 -38.60 -29.79
N PRO A 615 14.19 -39.13 -30.10
CA PRO A 615 15.40 -38.31 -30.23
C PRO A 615 15.34 -37.23 -31.33
N THR A 616 14.37 -37.34 -32.24
CA THR A 616 14.08 -36.40 -33.34
C THR A 616 12.94 -35.44 -33.02
N ASP A 617 12.32 -35.52 -31.84
CA ASP A 617 11.24 -34.61 -31.45
C ASP A 617 11.78 -33.20 -31.14
N PRO A 618 11.05 -32.12 -31.47
CA PRO A 618 11.35 -30.79 -30.95
C PRO A 618 11.16 -30.74 -29.41
N ALA A 619 11.66 -29.67 -28.80
CA ALA A 619 11.48 -29.47 -27.36
C ALA A 619 9.98 -29.36 -26.97
N PRO A 620 9.56 -29.83 -25.77
CA PRO A 620 8.13 -29.94 -25.40
C PRO A 620 7.37 -28.63 -25.46
N GLU A 621 8.05 -27.51 -25.24
CA GLU A 621 7.48 -26.17 -25.25
C GLU A 621 7.04 -25.77 -26.68
N VAL A 622 7.68 -26.35 -27.70
CA VAL A 622 7.28 -26.23 -29.12
C VAL A 622 5.97 -26.97 -29.37
N PHE A 623 5.84 -28.20 -28.86
CA PHE A 623 4.57 -28.92 -28.89
C PHE A 623 3.48 -28.17 -28.11
N ALA A 624 3.79 -27.63 -26.94
CA ALA A 624 2.84 -26.84 -26.14
C ALA A 624 2.39 -25.58 -26.89
N LYS A 625 3.32 -24.89 -27.58
CA LYS A 625 3.01 -23.69 -28.37
C LYS A 625 2.14 -23.99 -29.60
N LEU A 626 2.47 -25.05 -30.34
CA LEU A 626 1.80 -25.37 -31.61
C LEU A 626 0.47 -26.12 -31.42
N THR A 627 0.35 -26.98 -30.40
CA THR A 627 -0.92 -27.65 -30.06
C THR A 627 -1.82 -26.81 -29.16
N GLY A 628 -1.28 -25.82 -28.43
CA GLY A 628 -2.00 -25.06 -27.41
C GLY A 628 -2.37 -25.86 -26.15
N CYS A 629 -1.92 -27.11 -26.05
CA CYS A 629 -2.14 -27.99 -24.89
C CYS A 629 -0.95 -27.88 -23.92
N PRO A 630 -1.17 -27.90 -22.59
CA PRO A 630 -0.08 -28.06 -21.63
C PRO A 630 0.65 -29.40 -21.83
N VAL A 631 1.98 -29.39 -21.75
CA VAL A 631 2.85 -30.57 -21.90
C VAL A 631 3.82 -30.65 -20.72
N GLU A 632 4.02 -31.85 -20.19
CA GLU A 632 5.05 -32.15 -19.19
C GLU A 632 5.94 -33.30 -19.70
N ILE A 633 7.24 -33.33 -19.34
CA ILE A 633 8.07 -34.53 -19.52
C ILE A 633 8.18 -35.26 -18.18
N ASN A 634 8.07 -36.59 -18.19
CA ASN A 634 8.65 -37.43 -17.15
C ASN A 634 9.20 -38.73 -17.76
N GLY A 635 10.45 -39.08 -17.43
CA GLY A 635 11.07 -40.35 -17.83
C GLY A 635 11.16 -40.63 -19.34
N GLY A 636 11.21 -39.60 -20.19
CA GLY A 636 11.19 -39.76 -21.66
C GLY A 636 9.79 -39.96 -22.26
N LEU A 637 8.73 -39.73 -21.48
CA LEU A 637 7.35 -39.64 -21.95
C LEU A 637 6.88 -38.17 -21.88
N MET A 638 6.16 -37.73 -22.90
CA MET A 638 5.44 -36.46 -22.93
C MET A 638 3.98 -36.67 -22.53
N PHE A 639 3.52 -35.87 -21.58
CA PHE A 639 2.18 -35.91 -20.99
C PHE A 639 1.40 -34.65 -21.41
N PHE A 640 0.44 -34.81 -22.31
CA PHE A 640 -0.39 -33.73 -22.84
C PHE A 640 -1.72 -33.66 -22.08
N THR A 641 -2.02 -32.54 -21.44
CA THR A 641 -3.32 -32.32 -20.79
C THR A 641 -4.33 -31.76 -21.78
N VAL A 642 -5.44 -32.46 -22.02
CA VAL A 642 -6.40 -32.16 -23.11
C VAL A 642 -7.81 -32.66 -22.77
N SER A 643 -8.86 -32.11 -23.39
CA SER A 643 -10.20 -32.71 -23.28
C SER A 643 -10.27 -34.08 -23.96
N LYS A 644 -11.05 -35.00 -23.40
CA LYS A 644 -11.27 -36.36 -23.95
C LYS A 644 -11.75 -36.31 -25.40
N SER A 645 -12.58 -35.32 -25.70
CA SER A 645 -13.11 -35.01 -27.03
C SER A 645 -12.06 -34.60 -28.08
N ARG A 646 -10.89 -34.08 -27.68
CA ARG A 646 -9.85 -33.54 -28.59
C ARG A 646 -8.62 -34.47 -28.75
N VAL A 647 -8.58 -35.61 -28.05
CA VAL A 647 -7.44 -36.56 -28.07
C VAL A 647 -7.04 -37.01 -29.48
N GLU A 648 -7.99 -37.41 -30.34
CA GLU A 648 -7.66 -37.89 -31.70
C GLU A 648 -7.12 -36.77 -32.61
N PHE A 649 -7.62 -35.54 -32.45
CA PHE A 649 -7.10 -34.37 -33.15
C PHE A 649 -5.68 -34.03 -32.68
N LEU A 650 -5.42 -34.11 -31.37
CA LEU A 650 -4.10 -33.89 -30.80
C LEU A 650 -3.06 -34.91 -31.33
N LYS A 651 -3.43 -36.20 -31.46
CA LYS A 651 -2.55 -37.21 -32.08
C LYS A 651 -2.11 -36.80 -33.48
N ALA A 652 -3.05 -36.35 -34.31
CA ALA A 652 -2.75 -35.89 -35.67
C ALA A 652 -1.81 -34.68 -35.65
N GLN A 653 -2.03 -33.70 -34.77
CA GLN A 653 -1.12 -32.55 -34.63
C GLN A 653 0.29 -32.93 -34.15
N ILE A 654 0.44 -33.93 -33.26
CA ILE A 654 1.75 -34.40 -32.79
C ILE A 654 2.55 -35.00 -33.95
N GLU A 655 1.94 -35.84 -34.79
CA GLU A 655 2.61 -36.44 -35.95
C GLU A 655 2.85 -35.44 -37.10
N GLU A 656 1.97 -34.44 -37.26
CA GLU A 656 2.20 -33.28 -38.15
C GLU A 656 3.43 -32.47 -37.70
N ILE A 657 3.57 -32.19 -36.39
CA ILE A 657 4.74 -31.48 -35.83
C ILE A 657 6.01 -32.32 -36.02
N ARG A 658 5.96 -33.63 -35.77
CA ARG A 658 7.10 -34.56 -35.96
C ARG A 658 7.61 -34.58 -37.40
N SER A 659 6.70 -34.77 -38.36
CA SER A 659 7.05 -34.80 -39.79
C SER A 659 7.45 -33.42 -40.35
N SER A 660 6.97 -32.33 -39.74
CA SER A 660 7.30 -30.95 -40.12
C SER A 660 8.55 -30.38 -39.45
N TYR A 661 9.10 -31.03 -38.42
CA TYR A 661 10.26 -30.50 -37.70
C TYR A 661 11.53 -30.53 -38.56
N SER A 662 12.37 -29.50 -38.41
CA SER A 662 13.55 -29.22 -39.25
C SER A 662 13.29 -28.96 -40.74
N SER A 663 12.02 -29.00 -41.20
CA SER A 663 11.62 -28.70 -42.58
C SER A 663 10.70 -27.47 -42.66
N ASN A 664 9.49 -27.59 -42.10
CA ASN A 664 8.45 -26.55 -42.06
C ASN A 664 8.32 -25.89 -40.67
N ILE A 665 8.92 -26.47 -39.63
CA ILE A 665 9.06 -25.89 -38.28
C ILE A 665 10.56 -25.69 -38.02
N ILE A 666 10.97 -24.44 -37.93
CA ILE A 666 12.36 -24.03 -37.65
C ILE A 666 12.39 -23.20 -36.38
N ILE A 667 13.44 -23.36 -35.56
CA ILE A 667 13.62 -22.68 -34.28
C ILE A 667 14.93 -21.90 -34.34
N VAL A 668 14.91 -20.62 -33.98
CA VAL A 668 16.09 -19.75 -33.89
C VAL A 668 16.01 -18.87 -32.65
N ASP A 669 17.15 -18.41 -32.16
CA ASP A 669 17.22 -17.50 -30.99
C ASP A 669 16.52 -16.16 -31.29
N ASP A 670 15.80 -15.61 -30.31
CA ASP A 670 15.06 -14.36 -30.46
C ASP A 670 15.99 -13.14 -30.31
N LYS A 671 16.53 -12.68 -31.44
CA LYS A 671 17.46 -11.55 -31.54
C LYS A 671 16.95 -10.46 -32.50
N PHE A 672 15.66 -10.48 -32.82
CA PHE A 672 15.07 -9.71 -33.93
C PHE A 672 14.02 -8.72 -33.42
N LYS A 673 13.93 -7.55 -34.06
CA LYS A 673 12.93 -6.53 -33.72
C LYS A 673 11.52 -6.97 -34.13
N PRO A 674 10.44 -6.47 -33.48
CA PRO A 674 9.06 -6.80 -33.86
C PRO A 674 8.75 -6.56 -35.35
N GLU A 675 9.29 -5.49 -35.93
CA GLU A 675 9.10 -5.09 -37.33
C GLU A 675 9.78 -6.05 -38.31
N GLU A 676 10.94 -6.60 -37.93
CA GLU A 676 11.70 -7.57 -38.72
C GLU A 676 10.96 -8.92 -38.78
N LYS A 677 10.38 -9.35 -37.65
CA LYS A 677 9.53 -10.55 -37.56
C LYS A 677 8.25 -10.38 -38.38
N ASP A 678 7.52 -9.29 -38.16
CA ASP A 678 6.25 -8.97 -38.83
C ASP A 678 6.41 -8.89 -40.37
N ALA A 679 7.51 -8.31 -40.85
CA ALA A 679 7.85 -8.30 -42.26
C ALA A 679 8.10 -9.72 -42.81
N VAL A 680 8.89 -10.54 -42.12
CA VAL A 680 9.21 -11.91 -42.58
C VAL A 680 7.99 -12.82 -42.55
N GLU A 681 7.15 -12.75 -41.51
CA GLU A 681 5.85 -13.43 -41.43
C GLU A 681 4.99 -13.13 -42.68
N LYS A 682 4.85 -11.85 -43.04
CA LYS A 682 4.03 -11.43 -44.20
C LYS A 682 4.66 -11.76 -45.55
N ILE A 683 5.98 -11.61 -45.70
CA ILE A 683 6.69 -11.86 -46.97
C ILE A 683 6.71 -13.37 -47.28
N TYR A 684 7.04 -14.21 -46.30
CA TYR A 684 7.20 -15.65 -46.49
C TYR A 684 5.92 -16.46 -46.18
N LYS A 685 4.87 -15.80 -45.69
CA LYS A 685 3.57 -16.41 -45.30
C LYS A 685 3.74 -17.53 -44.27
N VAL A 686 4.69 -17.33 -43.35
CA VAL A 686 4.99 -18.19 -42.21
C VAL A 686 4.44 -17.55 -40.94
N LYS A 687 4.05 -18.36 -39.95
CA LYS A 687 3.69 -17.87 -38.63
C LYS A 687 4.90 -17.85 -37.71
N ILE A 688 5.11 -16.76 -36.98
CA ILE A 688 6.20 -16.64 -36.01
C ILE A 688 5.64 -16.64 -34.58
N TYR A 689 6.01 -17.64 -33.79
CA TYR A 689 5.61 -17.78 -32.40
C TYR A 689 6.80 -17.54 -31.47
N ASN A 690 6.75 -16.47 -30.66
CA ASN A 690 7.78 -16.23 -29.64
C ASN A 690 7.70 -17.30 -28.53
N LEU A 691 8.85 -17.81 -28.10
CA LEU A 691 9.05 -18.81 -27.05
C LEU A 691 10.27 -18.39 -26.21
N ASP A 692 10.02 -17.59 -25.17
CA ASP A 692 11.01 -17.06 -24.23
C ASP A 692 12.24 -16.41 -24.90
N ASP A 693 13.38 -17.12 -25.04
CA ASP A 693 14.61 -16.64 -25.68
C ASP A 693 14.73 -17.00 -27.18
N LYS A 694 13.66 -17.56 -27.77
CA LYS A 694 13.61 -18.15 -29.12
C LYS A 694 12.33 -17.79 -29.86
N ILE A 695 12.33 -18.00 -31.17
CA ILE A 695 11.12 -17.98 -32.01
C ILE A 695 10.97 -19.29 -32.78
N ILE A 696 9.72 -19.74 -32.92
CA ILE A 696 9.33 -20.87 -33.76
C ILE A 696 8.73 -20.30 -35.04
N ILE A 697 9.31 -20.62 -36.18
CA ILE A 697 8.86 -20.22 -37.52
C ILE A 697 8.16 -21.42 -38.14
N TYR A 698 6.87 -21.28 -38.48
CA TYR A 698 6.04 -22.37 -38.99
C TYR A 698 5.42 -22.05 -40.35
N GLY A 699 5.72 -22.87 -41.35
CA GLY A 699 5.14 -22.83 -42.70
C GLY A 699 6.07 -23.40 -43.76
N ALA A 700 5.56 -23.56 -44.98
CA ALA A 700 6.28 -24.21 -46.10
C ALA A 700 7.54 -23.46 -46.58
N LEU A 701 7.80 -22.25 -46.08
CA LEU A 701 9.01 -21.44 -46.35
C LEU A 701 9.75 -21.06 -45.05
N ALA A 702 9.57 -21.84 -43.96
CA ALA A 702 10.20 -21.56 -42.67
C ALA A 702 11.73 -21.57 -42.73
N ASN A 703 12.32 -22.43 -43.57
CA ASN A 703 13.76 -22.48 -43.82
C ASN A 703 14.29 -21.19 -44.47
N GLU A 704 13.55 -20.62 -45.43
CA GLU A 704 13.91 -19.39 -46.14
C GLU A 704 13.72 -18.17 -45.24
N ALA A 705 12.62 -18.13 -44.49
CA ALA A 705 12.33 -17.11 -43.50
C ALA A 705 13.39 -17.06 -42.38
N ALA A 706 13.82 -18.21 -41.85
CA ALA A 706 14.87 -18.30 -40.84
C ALA A 706 16.22 -17.74 -41.35
N LYS A 707 16.63 -18.11 -42.56
CA LYS A 707 17.86 -17.60 -43.20
C LYS A 707 17.83 -16.08 -43.39
N VAL A 708 16.65 -15.50 -43.66
CA VAL A 708 16.48 -14.04 -43.79
C VAL A 708 16.55 -13.34 -42.43
N LEU A 709 15.89 -13.88 -41.40
CA LEU A 709 16.00 -13.35 -40.04
C LEU A 709 17.45 -13.37 -39.54
N GLU A 710 18.17 -14.47 -39.72
CA GLU A 710 19.60 -14.58 -39.38
C GLU A 710 20.49 -13.51 -40.03
N ASN A 711 20.10 -12.93 -41.19
CA ASN A 711 20.86 -11.87 -41.84
C ASN A 711 20.71 -10.50 -41.14
N PHE A 712 19.67 -10.30 -40.33
CA PHE A 712 19.50 -9.11 -39.48
C PHE A 712 20.32 -9.21 -38.17
N ALA A 713 20.56 -10.41 -37.65
CA ALA A 713 21.29 -10.63 -36.39
C ALA A 713 22.81 -10.81 -36.54
N LYS A 714 23.34 -10.89 -37.77
CA LYS A 714 24.78 -10.89 -38.08
C LYS A 714 25.21 -9.49 -38.54
N ASP A 715 26.52 -9.18 -38.47
CA ASP A 715 27.12 -7.85 -38.74
C ASP A 715 26.94 -7.26 -40.17
N ASN A 716 26.01 -7.79 -40.97
CA ASN A 716 25.69 -7.33 -42.32
C ASN A 716 24.99 -5.97 -42.37
N ASN A 717 24.63 -5.37 -41.21
CA ASN A 717 23.88 -4.12 -41.09
C ASN A 717 22.54 -4.10 -41.87
N GLN A 718 21.93 -5.27 -42.13
CA GLN A 718 20.64 -5.32 -42.82
C GLN A 718 19.51 -4.90 -41.88
N VAL A 719 18.60 -4.08 -42.42
CA VAL A 719 17.40 -3.60 -41.73
C VAL A 719 16.18 -3.70 -42.64
N VAL A 720 15.01 -3.68 -42.01
CA VAL A 720 13.71 -3.60 -42.68
C VAL A 720 13.07 -2.26 -42.37
N GLU A 721 12.57 -1.58 -43.40
CA GLU A 721 11.93 -0.27 -43.26
C GLU A 721 10.64 -0.17 -44.06
N LEU A 722 9.64 0.47 -43.47
CA LEU A 722 8.32 0.68 -44.05
C LEU A 722 8.29 1.97 -44.89
N VAL A 723 7.69 1.89 -46.09
CA VAL A 723 7.45 3.03 -46.97
C VAL A 723 6.08 2.95 -47.66
N GLN A 724 5.67 4.08 -48.25
CA GLN A 724 4.52 4.15 -49.16
C GLN A 724 4.66 3.19 -50.35
N PRO A 725 3.54 2.73 -50.96
CA PRO A 725 3.56 1.75 -52.06
C PRO A 725 4.50 2.12 -53.21
N VAL A 726 5.50 1.25 -53.43
CA VAL A 726 6.49 1.38 -54.50
C VAL A 726 6.00 0.66 -55.75
N ASN A 727 5.80 1.37 -56.86
CA ASN A 727 5.42 0.72 -58.12
C ASN A 727 6.53 -0.19 -58.67
N GLU A 728 6.21 -1.13 -59.56
CA GLU A 728 7.15 -2.16 -60.02
C GLU A 728 8.41 -1.57 -60.70
N ASN A 729 8.28 -0.43 -61.40
CA ASN A 729 9.41 0.24 -62.05
C ASN A 729 10.34 0.87 -61.02
N LEU A 730 9.79 1.58 -60.02
CA LEU A 730 10.57 2.15 -58.93
C LEU A 730 11.23 1.06 -58.07
N SER A 731 10.55 -0.09 -57.87
CA SER A 731 11.13 -1.26 -57.18
C SER A 731 12.38 -1.78 -57.91
N LYS A 732 12.32 -1.92 -59.24
CA LYS A 732 13.48 -2.29 -60.07
C LYS A 732 14.61 -1.26 -59.97
N MET A 733 14.30 0.04 -60.08
CA MET A 733 15.28 1.12 -59.93
C MET A 733 15.98 1.10 -58.56
N LEU A 734 15.22 0.95 -57.48
CA LEU A 734 15.77 0.90 -56.11
C LEU A 734 16.71 -0.30 -55.93
N LYS A 735 16.37 -1.45 -56.51
CA LYS A 735 17.20 -2.66 -56.48
C LYS A 735 18.48 -2.52 -57.32
N GLU A 736 18.42 -1.86 -58.47
CA GLU A 736 19.61 -1.60 -59.28
C GLU A 736 20.53 -0.55 -58.66
N LEU A 737 19.98 0.55 -58.14
CA LEU A 737 20.74 1.68 -57.60
C LEU A 737 21.28 1.42 -56.20
N PHE A 738 20.39 1.11 -55.25
CA PHE A 738 20.73 1.01 -53.82
C PHE A 738 20.94 -0.45 -53.36
N LYS A 739 20.79 -1.44 -54.24
CA LYS A 739 20.93 -2.88 -53.91
C LYS A 739 19.97 -3.38 -52.81
N VAL A 740 18.85 -2.68 -52.62
CA VAL A 740 17.77 -3.08 -51.69
C VAL A 740 16.76 -4.00 -52.39
N ASN A 741 16.09 -4.87 -51.65
CA ASN A 741 14.89 -5.56 -52.12
C ASN A 741 13.64 -4.81 -51.64
N VAL A 742 12.58 -4.77 -52.44
CA VAL A 742 11.32 -4.10 -52.10
C VAL A 742 10.16 -5.09 -52.24
N TYR A 743 9.40 -5.25 -51.16
CA TYR A 743 8.29 -6.20 -51.07
C TYR A 743 6.97 -5.44 -50.88
N ASN A 744 6.07 -5.53 -51.85
CA ASN A 744 4.78 -4.83 -51.84
C ASN A 744 3.72 -5.69 -51.15
N LEU A 745 3.10 -5.17 -50.10
CA LEU A 745 2.16 -5.90 -49.25
C LEU A 745 0.96 -5.01 -48.90
N GLY A 746 -0.03 -5.00 -49.80
CA GLY A 746 -1.20 -4.14 -49.70
C GLY A 746 -0.84 -2.66 -49.86
N ASN A 747 -1.17 -1.85 -48.84
CA ASN A 747 -1.01 -0.40 -48.87
C ASN A 747 0.38 0.08 -48.37
N VAL A 748 1.35 -0.82 -48.19
CA VAL A 748 2.73 -0.50 -47.82
C VAL A 748 3.74 -1.33 -48.62
N SER A 749 4.97 -0.84 -48.70
CA SER A 749 6.12 -1.61 -49.17
C SER A 749 7.18 -1.70 -48.08
N TYR A 750 7.84 -2.86 -47.99
CA TYR A 750 8.97 -3.10 -47.08
C TYR A 750 10.26 -3.04 -47.90
N ILE A 751 11.20 -2.19 -47.50
CA ILE A 751 12.56 -2.15 -48.06
C ILE A 751 13.48 -2.97 -47.17
N VAL A 752 14.25 -3.87 -47.77
CA VAL A 752 15.19 -4.75 -47.06
C VAL A 752 16.59 -4.59 -47.66
N GLY A 753 17.57 -4.24 -46.84
CA GLY A 753 18.96 -4.06 -47.24
C GLY A 753 19.79 -3.39 -46.16
N ASN A 754 21.04 -3.02 -46.46
CA ASN A 754 21.94 -2.43 -45.46
C ASN A 754 21.47 -1.02 -45.04
N GLN A 755 21.57 -0.66 -43.75
CA GLN A 755 21.09 0.61 -43.15
C GLN A 755 21.29 1.83 -44.06
N LYS A 756 22.54 2.11 -44.48
CA LYS A 756 22.87 3.24 -45.37
C LYS A 756 22.07 3.20 -46.68
N ASN A 757 22.03 2.05 -47.33
CA ASN A 757 21.36 1.86 -48.60
C ASN A 757 19.83 1.99 -48.47
N VAL A 758 19.28 1.56 -47.34
CA VAL A 758 17.85 1.71 -47.03
C VAL A 758 17.51 3.17 -46.74
N GLU A 759 18.36 3.92 -46.02
CA GLU A 759 18.19 5.36 -45.87
C GLU A 759 18.27 6.12 -47.19
N GLU A 760 19.23 5.79 -48.06
CA GLU A 760 19.36 6.38 -49.40
C GLU A 760 18.14 6.04 -50.28
N ALA A 761 17.64 4.80 -50.22
CA ALA A 761 16.39 4.39 -50.87
C ALA A 761 15.16 5.13 -50.32
N LYS A 762 15.02 5.30 -48.99
CA LYS A 762 13.94 6.08 -48.37
C LYS A 762 14.00 7.56 -48.80
N LYS A 763 15.19 8.17 -48.80
CA LYS A 763 15.41 9.54 -49.31
C LYS A 763 14.98 9.63 -50.79
N TYR A 764 15.40 8.67 -51.63
CA TYR A 764 15.01 8.61 -53.04
C TYR A 764 13.50 8.52 -53.24
N ILE A 765 12.80 7.63 -52.51
CA ILE A 765 11.34 7.48 -52.55
C ILE A 765 10.63 8.75 -52.07
N SER A 766 11.12 9.41 -51.03
CA SER A 766 10.55 10.68 -50.56
C SER A 766 10.73 11.81 -51.57
N SER A 767 11.80 11.79 -52.37
CA SER A 767 11.98 12.70 -53.51
C SER A 767 11.09 12.34 -54.71
N PHE A 768 10.61 11.11 -54.81
CA PHE A 768 9.76 10.60 -55.90
C PHE A 768 8.29 11.07 -55.82
N VAL A 769 8.01 12.06 -54.97
CA VAL A 769 6.76 12.86 -54.99
C VAL A 769 6.76 13.83 -56.20
N SER A 770 7.92 14.05 -56.85
CA SER A 770 8.02 14.75 -58.15
C SER A 770 7.43 13.93 -59.30
N VAL A 771 6.73 14.60 -60.22
CA VAL A 771 6.00 14.04 -61.37
C VAL A 771 6.84 13.08 -62.24
N GLU A 772 6.34 11.86 -62.51
CA GLU A 772 6.89 11.00 -63.57
C GLU A 772 6.55 11.57 -64.97
N VAL A 773 7.57 11.81 -65.80
CA VAL A 773 7.39 12.13 -67.22
C VAL A 773 7.85 10.96 -68.08
N SER A 774 6.91 10.25 -68.69
CA SER A 774 7.20 9.16 -69.63
C SER A 774 7.59 9.72 -70.99
N SER A 775 8.83 9.48 -71.42
CA SER A 775 9.29 9.83 -72.77
C SER A 775 9.11 8.65 -73.73
N ASN A 776 8.47 8.89 -74.88
CA ASN A 776 8.41 7.90 -75.97
C ASN A 776 9.69 7.87 -76.83
N ALA A 777 10.66 8.74 -76.54
CA ALA A 777 11.94 8.84 -77.25
C ALA A 777 13.12 8.69 -76.29
N GLU A 778 14.24 8.14 -76.76
CA GLU A 778 15.47 8.09 -75.99
C GLU A 778 16.09 9.49 -75.88
N LEU A 779 16.51 9.87 -74.67
CA LEU A 779 17.21 11.12 -74.44
C LEU A 779 18.70 10.96 -74.72
N SER A 780 19.18 11.64 -75.77
CA SER A 780 20.61 11.83 -75.97
C SER A 780 21.16 12.83 -74.93
N GLN A 781 22.48 12.85 -74.73
CA GLN A 781 23.11 13.84 -73.85
C GLN A 781 22.75 15.28 -74.27
N VAL A 782 22.62 15.55 -75.58
CA VAL A 782 22.19 16.86 -76.10
C VAL A 782 20.78 17.24 -75.63
N HIS A 783 19.87 16.27 -75.47
CA HIS A 783 18.52 16.53 -74.94
C HIS A 783 18.59 16.82 -73.43
N ILE A 784 19.42 16.08 -72.69
CA ILE A 784 19.66 16.26 -71.25
C ILE A 784 20.25 17.65 -70.98
N ASP A 785 21.32 18.02 -71.68
CA ASP A 785 22.00 19.31 -71.57
C ASP A 785 21.07 20.48 -71.90
N TYR A 786 20.25 20.34 -72.95
CA TYR A 786 19.27 21.35 -73.35
C TYR A 786 18.22 21.59 -72.27
N ILE A 787 17.54 20.54 -71.77
CA ILE A 787 16.48 20.68 -70.77
C ILE A 787 17.09 21.20 -69.45
N THR A 788 18.27 20.69 -69.06
CA THR A 788 19.03 21.17 -67.90
C THR A 788 19.29 22.68 -67.96
N LYS A 789 19.77 23.16 -69.11
CA LYS A 789 20.12 24.57 -69.32
C LYS A 789 18.91 25.49 -69.46
N VAL A 790 17.82 25.03 -70.07
CA VAL A 790 16.63 25.87 -70.35
C VAL A 790 15.73 26.01 -69.13
N TYR A 791 15.58 24.94 -68.33
CA TYR A 791 14.66 24.93 -67.19
C TYR A 791 15.38 25.04 -65.83
N ASN A 792 16.72 25.07 -65.81
CA ASN A 792 17.55 25.07 -64.59
C ASN A 792 17.22 23.87 -63.67
N VAL A 793 17.20 22.67 -64.26
CA VAL A 793 16.85 21.41 -63.60
C VAL A 793 17.99 20.39 -63.73
N GLN A 794 18.30 19.64 -62.68
CA GLN A 794 19.20 18.49 -62.77
C GLN A 794 18.41 17.27 -63.30
N ILE A 795 19.00 16.51 -64.23
CA ILE A 795 18.33 15.37 -64.87
C ILE A 795 19.17 14.10 -64.72
N ASP A 796 18.59 13.07 -64.12
CA ASP A 796 19.17 11.72 -64.06
C ASP A 796 18.44 10.83 -65.08
N TYR A 797 19.11 10.41 -66.17
CA TYR A 797 18.49 9.60 -67.23
C TYR A 797 18.87 8.12 -67.16
N PHE A 798 17.85 7.26 -67.18
CA PHE A 798 17.98 5.81 -67.06
C PHE A 798 17.66 5.15 -68.41
N ALA A 799 18.65 5.11 -69.30
CA ALA A 799 18.49 4.63 -70.69
C ALA A 799 17.84 3.24 -70.80
N ASN A 800 18.24 2.29 -69.95
CA ASN A 800 17.69 0.93 -69.89
C ASN A 800 16.16 0.89 -69.61
N LEU A 801 15.61 1.94 -69.00
CA LEU A 801 14.20 2.07 -68.62
C LEU A 801 13.47 3.15 -69.44
N LYS A 802 14.18 3.84 -70.36
CA LYS A 802 13.71 4.99 -71.15
C LYS A 802 13.03 6.11 -70.33
N LYS A 803 13.41 6.25 -69.05
CA LYS A 803 12.86 7.24 -68.11
C LYS A 803 13.90 8.23 -67.64
N ALA A 804 13.47 9.48 -67.43
CA ALA A 804 14.27 10.54 -66.81
C ALA A 804 13.66 10.96 -65.47
N ARG A 805 14.50 11.18 -64.47
CA ARG A 805 14.17 11.92 -63.25
C ARG A 805 14.60 13.36 -63.45
N VAL A 806 13.73 14.31 -63.15
CA VAL A 806 13.99 15.76 -63.26
C VAL A 806 13.84 16.39 -61.89
N GLN A 807 14.85 17.12 -61.44
CA GLN A 807 14.91 17.82 -60.15
C GLN A 807 15.08 19.32 -60.41
N GLY A 808 14.16 20.15 -59.90
CA GLY A 808 14.19 21.62 -60.02
C GLY A 808 13.78 22.27 -58.71
#